data_AF-A0A930BSR3-F1
#
_entry.id   AF-A0A930BSR3-F1
#
_cell.length_a   1.000
_cell.length_b   1.000
_cell.length_c   1.000
_cell.angle_alpha   90.00
_cell.angle_beta   90.00
_cell.angle_gamma   90.00
#
_symmetry.space_group_name_H-M   'P 1'
#
loop_
_entity.id
_entity.type
_entity.pdbx_description
1 polymer ?
#
loop_
_entity_poly.entity_id
_entity_poly.type
_entity_poly.pdbx_seq_one_letter_code
_entity_poly.pdbx_strand_id
1 'polypeptide(L)'
;MPRLIPLDPVIRCLLVPSSLGLSIVGSEAVLEKTNILSLGATLRNNGLDAKIGKPIRPYFPCAKPLANLLGRLADKTEAAIRSGERLLVIGGDHSIAVGTWKGIGRALGSMPGLIWIDAHLDAHIPATSPSGNAHGMPVAALLGEVVPEMTDIAGPPLEPARLVIIGVRSFEVAEYRLLNRLGVRIVDAETVAAKGAATVLAEARAWLGPGPWGLSLDIDAIDPLAAPGVNTPVADGLAAGELCNTLRGLLRQRDCVGLEIAEYNPQRDPDGRTARLIHDLVEAAAAPDGKTLQRWENGFGARNYAPLPVVLSAGSGCWVSDTEGRRYLDMMSAYSANSFGHAHPRLLAALNAQASRLALTSRAYSNDRLPLLLRRLALLSGYERVLPVNTGLEAVETALKAARKWAYQVKGVPPGKAEIIACQGNFHGRSIAIVGLSSEAQYRDGFGPFPPGLKTVPFADVAALDAAITPHTAAFLVEPIQGEGGVIMPPPGYLSACAALCRRHGVLLIVDEVQTGLGRTGKLFAYQHEPLRPDGIILGKALGGGLLPVSAFLADDALMRVFTPGDHGSTFGGNPLAAAVALAALDLLEDEGLVEHAARLGEHLLARLNELAATTPVVRAVRGKGLFAGIELEPTLADARDMAERLLQHGILTKDTHTTVLRLAPPLIIDRPTLDWALDEITVVLRNISHSPRMMA
;
A
#
# COMPACT_ATOMS: atom_id res chain seq x y z
N MET A 1 8.34 30.65 17.21
CA MET A 1 8.07 29.34 16.56
C MET A 1 9.39 28.81 16.04
N PRO A 2 9.87 27.64 16.47
CA PRO A 2 11.00 27.04 15.79
C PRO A 2 10.52 26.72 14.37
N ARG A 3 11.13 27.35 13.37
CA ARG A 3 10.97 26.91 11.98
C ARG A 3 11.37 25.43 11.99
N LEU A 4 10.42 24.56 11.69
CA LEU A 4 10.71 23.18 11.30
C LEU A 4 11.88 23.26 10.31
N ILE A 5 13.05 22.76 10.71
CA ILE A 5 14.19 22.60 9.81
C ILE A 5 13.63 21.80 8.63
N PRO A 6 13.71 22.29 7.38
CA PRO A 6 13.17 21.54 6.26
C PRO A 6 13.89 20.19 6.21
N LEU A 7 13.13 19.12 6.45
CA LEU A 7 13.62 17.74 6.35
C LEU A 7 13.98 17.39 4.90
N ASP A 8 13.52 18.22 3.96
CA ASP A 8 13.51 17.98 2.53
C ASP A 8 14.43 18.97 1.78
N PRO A 9 15.11 18.54 0.71
CA PRO A 9 15.97 19.39 -0.11
C PRO A 9 15.18 20.45 -0.88
N VAL A 10 15.86 21.54 -1.25
CA VAL A 10 15.36 22.50 -2.22
C VAL A 10 15.76 22.04 -3.63
N ILE A 11 14.77 21.87 -4.52
CA ILE A 11 14.99 21.50 -5.92
C ILE A 11 15.03 22.75 -6.79
N ARG A 12 16.14 22.93 -7.52
CA ARG A 12 16.30 23.90 -8.59
C ARG A 12 15.90 23.27 -9.92
N CYS A 13 14.78 23.73 -10.47
CA CYS A 13 14.35 23.30 -11.81
C CYS A 13 14.98 24.21 -12.87
N LEU A 14 15.79 23.64 -13.77
CA LEU A 14 16.36 24.32 -14.93
C LEU A 14 15.74 23.78 -16.20
N LEU A 15 15.34 24.68 -17.10
CA LEU A 15 14.72 24.34 -18.36
C LEU A 15 15.63 24.71 -19.52
N VAL A 16 15.75 23.81 -20.49
CA VAL A 16 16.59 24.02 -21.65
C VAL A 16 15.77 23.82 -22.93
N PRO A 17 15.02 24.84 -23.42
CA PRO A 17 14.25 24.74 -24.67
C PRO A 17 15.15 24.85 -25.91
N SER A 18 16.12 23.94 -26.05
CA SER A 18 17.10 23.93 -27.12
C SER A 18 17.10 22.60 -27.89
N SER A 19 17.48 22.65 -29.15
CA SER A 19 17.82 21.48 -30.00
C SER A 19 19.25 21.60 -30.55
N LEU A 20 20.03 22.56 -30.04
CA LEU A 20 21.44 22.72 -30.36
C LEU A 20 22.18 21.44 -29.96
N GLY A 21 22.78 20.76 -30.93
CA GLY A 21 23.28 19.39 -30.80
C GLY A 21 22.67 18.46 -31.86
N LEU A 22 21.47 18.78 -32.36
CA LEU A 22 20.74 18.06 -33.42
C LEU A 22 20.52 18.91 -34.68
N SER A 23 20.22 18.25 -35.79
CA SER A 23 19.90 18.90 -37.08
C SER A 23 18.44 19.39 -37.18
N ILE A 24 17.59 19.09 -36.20
CA ILE A 24 16.14 19.37 -36.22
C ILE A 24 15.83 20.57 -35.33
N VAL A 25 15.04 21.51 -35.86
CA VAL A 25 14.62 22.73 -35.15
C VAL A 25 13.19 22.55 -34.61
N GLY A 26 13.00 22.68 -33.29
CA GLY A 26 11.65 22.61 -32.70
C GLY A 26 11.49 22.98 -31.22
N SER A 27 12.52 23.50 -30.57
CA SER A 27 12.66 23.43 -29.11
C SER A 27 11.96 24.53 -28.29
N GLU A 28 11.26 25.48 -28.91
CA GLU A 28 10.60 26.56 -28.16
C GLU A 28 9.26 26.13 -27.52
N ALA A 29 8.58 25.15 -28.11
CA ALA A 29 7.29 24.63 -27.65
C ALA A 29 7.41 23.68 -26.44
N VAL A 30 8.64 23.29 -26.06
CA VAL A 30 8.91 22.43 -24.89
C VAL A 30 8.28 23.03 -23.63
N LEU A 31 8.38 24.36 -23.46
CA LEU A 31 7.88 25.07 -22.29
C LEU A 31 6.35 25.07 -22.18
N GLU A 32 5.66 25.20 -23.31
CA GLU A 32 4.19 25.23 -23.35
C GLU A 32 3.62 23.83 -23.11
N LYS A 33 4.16 22.81 -23.81
CA LYS A 33 3.65 21.44 -23.70
C LYS A 33 4.03 20.75 -22.38
N THR A 34 5.18 21.06 -21.78
CA THR A 34 5.55 20.49 -20.47
C THR A 34 4.91 21.21 -19.30
N ASN A 35 4.19 22.32 -19.49
CA ASN A 35 3.46 23.05 -18.43
C ASN A 35 4.28 23.19 -17.12
N ILE A 36 5.45 23.83 -17.16
CA ILE A 36 6.39 23.81 -16.02
C ILE A 36 5.80 24.29 -14.68
N LEU A 37 4.80 25.18 -14.69
CA LEU A 37 4.15 25.61 -13.45
C LEU A 37 3.54 24.42 -12.70
N SER A 38 3.04 23.42 -13.43
CA SER A 38 2.58 22.17 -12.84
C SER A 38 3.73 21.31 -12.28
N LEU A 39 4.90 21.23 -12.91
CA LEU A 39 6.07 20.54 -12.33
C LEU A 39 6.49 21.13 -10.97
N GLY A 40 6.51 22.46 -10.87
CA GLY A 40 6.78 23.12 -9.59
C GLY A 40 5.72 22.82 -8.52
N ALA A 41 4.46 22.68 -8.92
CA ALA A 41 3.38 22.26 -8.01
C ALA A 41 3.53 20.78 -7.63
N THR A 42 3.87 19.89 -8.56
CA THR A 42 4.13 18.47 -8.33
C THR A 42 5.21 18.25 -7.27
N LEU A 43 6.33 18.96 -7.37
CA LEU A 43 7.40 18.89 -6.37
C LEU A 43 6.90 19.30 -4.97
N ARG A 44 6.17 20.42 -4.88
CA ARG A 44 5.62 20.93 -3.60
C ARG A 44 4.53 20.02 -3.02
N ASN A 45 3.67 19.45 -3.86
CA ASN A 45 2.65 18.49 -3.44
C ASN A 45 3.27 17.21 -2.86
N ASN A 46 4.46 16.86 -3.34
CA ASN A 46 5.27 15.77 -2.81
C ASN A 46 6.17 16.20 -1.63
N GLY A 47 6.02 17.41 -1.10
CA GLY A 47 6.75 17.90 0.08
C GLY A 47 8.13 18.53 -0.19
N LEU A 48 8.57 18.61 -1.44
CA LEU A 48 9.85 19.23 -1.80
C LEU A 48 9.68 20.74 -2.07
N ASP A 49 10.58 21.56 -1.52
CA ASP A 49 10.69 22.96 -1.92
C ASP A 49 11.19 23.04 -3.37
N ALA A 50 10.58 23.89 -4.19
CA ALA A 50 10.90 24.00 -5.61
C ALA A 50 11.15 25.45 -6.03
N LYS A 51 12.29 25.70 -6.67
CA LYS A 51 12.65 26.98 -7.27
C LYS A 51 12.75 26.83 -8.79
N ILE A 52 11.82 27.44 -9.50
CA ILE A 52 11.75 27.38 -10.97
C ILE A 52 12.66 28.44 -11.59
N GLY A 53 13.64 27.98 -12.38
CA GLY A 53 14.54 28.84 -13.13
C GLY A 53 13.89 29.40 -14.40
N LYS A 54 14.41 30.54 -14.88
CA LYS A 54 14.07 31.02 -16.24
C LYS A 54 14.65 30.03 -17.28
N PRO A 55 13.98 29.82 -18.42
CA PRO A 55 14.51 29.00 -19.49
C PRO A 55 15.89 29.46 -19.94
N ILE A 56 16.81 28.50 -20.10
CA ILE A 56 18.18 28.74 -20.51
C ILE A 56 18.25 28.56 -22.02
N ARG A 57 18.52 29.66 -22.72
CA ARG A 57 18.66 29.72 -24.18
C ARG A 57 20.08 30.15 -24.53
N PRO A 58 20.61 29.81 -25.72
CA PRO A 58 21.80 30.48 -26.24
C PRO A 58 21.56 31.98 -26.40
N TYR A 59 22.62 32.79 -26.33
CA TYR A 59 22.58 34.17 -26.82
C TYR A 59 22.71 34.20 -28.34
N PHE A 60 21.98 35.09 -29.01
CA PHE A 60 22.12 35.33 -30.44
C PHE A 60 22.35 36.82 -30.74
N PRO A 61 23.14 37.15 -31.78
CA PRO A 61 23.91 36.23 -32.63
C PRO A 61 25.14 35.67 -31.90
N CYS A 62 25.51 34.40 -32.15
CA CYS A 62 26.68 33.75 -31.56
C CYS A 62 27.32 32.78 -32.56
N ALA A 63 28.66 32.75 -32.62
CA ALA A 63 29.42 31.90 -33.55
C ALA A 63 29.47 30.41 -33.12
N LYS A 64 29.40 30.14 -31.80
CA LYS A 64 29.38 28.79 -31.20
C LYS A 64 28.16 28.67 -30.27
N PRO A 65 26.94 28.56 -30.83
CA PRO A 65 25.71 28.63 -30.04
C PRO A 65 25.58 27.47 -29.04
N LEU A 66 26.10 26.27 -29.36
CA LEU A 66 26.10 25.13 -28.46
C LEU A 66 27.03 25.39 -27.26
N ALA A 67 28.29 25.77 -27.49
CA ALA A 67 29.22 26.11 -26.41
C ALA A 67 28.67 27.23 -25.50
N ASN A 68 27.99 28.23 -26.08
CA ASN A 68 27.35 29.29 -25.32
C ASN A 68 26.23 28.77 -24.40
N LEU A 69 25.38 27.89 -24.92
CA LEU A 69 24.32 27.26 -24.14
C LEU A 69 24.88 26.43 -22.99
N LEU A 70 25.83 25.54 -23.28
CA LEU A 70 26.45 24.65 -22.30
C LEU A 70 27.15 25.44 -21.19
N GLY A 71 27.87 26.51 -21.54
CA GLY A 71 28.53 27.38 -20.57
C GLY A 71 27.53 28.05 -19.63
N ARG A 72 26.44 28.59 -20.17
CA ARG A 72 25.37 29.20 -19.37
C ARG A 72 24.68 28.18 -18.45
N LEU A 73 24.46 26.96 -18.94
CA LEU A 73 23.88 25.89 -18.14
C LEU A 73 24.83 25.50 -17.00
N ALA A 74 26.12 25.32 -17.30
CA ALA A 74 27.15 25.03 -16.31
C ALA A 74 27.18 26.08 -15.19
N ASP A 75 27.17 27.37 -15.51
CA ASP A 75 27.17 28.45 -14.52
C ASP A 75 25.91 28.42 -13.63
N LYS A 76 24.76 28.09 -14.20
CA LYS A 76 23.50 27.98 -13.45
C LYS A 76 23.47 26.76 -12.55
N THR A 77 23.96 25.61 -13.03
CA THR A 77 24.07 24.39 -12.23
C THR A 77 25.08 24.55 -11.09
N GLU A 78 26.23 25.17 -11.35
CA GLU A 78 27.24 25.44 -10.33
C GLU A 78 26.67 26.30 -9.19
N ALA A 79 25.99 27.40 -9.54
CA ALA A 79 25.37 28.29 -8.57
C ALA A 79 24.31 27.60 -7.71
N ALA A 80 23.51 26.70 -8.29
CA ALA A 80 22.49 25.94 -7.58
C ALA A 80 23.12 24.97 -6.56
N ILE A 81 24.08 24.15 -7.00
CA ILE A 81 24.76 23.19 -6.12
C ILE A 81 25.51 23.91 -4.99
N ARG A 82 26.21 25.01 -5.28
CA ARG A 82 26.89 25.83 -4.25
C ARG A 82 25.91 26.42 -3.23
N SER A 83 24.63 26.59 -3.60
CA SER A 83 23.57 27.06 -2.70
C SER A 83 22.92 25.93 -1.88
N GLY A 84 23.42 24.69 -1.98
CA GLY A 84 22.85 23.52 -1.32
C GLY A 84 21.56 23.00 -1.96
N GLU A 85 21.27 23.40 -3.20
CA GLU A 85 20.09 22.96 -3.96
C GLU A 85 20.41 21.69 -4.74
N ARG A 86 19.41 20.83 -5.00
CA ARG A 86 19.51 19.71 -5.94
C ARG A 86 18.97 20.12 -7.30
N LEU A 87 19.48 19.52 -8.37
CA LEU A 87 19.10 19.89 -9.72
C LEU A 87 18.00 19.00 -10.29
N LEU A 88 17.06 19.62 -11.00
CA LEU A 88 16.18 18.97 -11.95
C LEU A 88 16.32 19.72 -13.28
N VAL A 89 16.97 19.11 -14.27
CA VAL A 89 17.17 19.68 -15.60
C VAL A 89 16.23 19.00 -16.59
N ILE A 90 15.46 19.78 -17.36
CA ILE A 90 14.47 19.23 -18.29
C ILE A 90 14.56 19.91 -19.66
N GLY A 91 14.49 19.09 -20.70
CA GLY A 91 14.52 19.49 -22.10
C GLY A 91 15.94 19.54 -22.65
N GLY A 92 16.10 20.01 -23.87
CA GLY A 92 17.38 19.98 -24.56
C GLY A 92 17.54 18.69 -25.36
N ASP A 93 18.52 18.68 -26.25
CA ASP A 93 19.08 17.42 -26.72
C ASP A 93 20.08 16.90 -25.66
N HIS A 94 20.42 15.61 -25.67
CA HIS A 94 21.25 15.01 -24.62
C HIS A 94 22.65 15.66 -24.48
N SER A 95 23.10 16.43 -25.47
CA SER A 95 24.35 17.19 -25.36
C SER A 95 24.38 18.21 -24.22
N ILE A 96 23.21 18.65 -23.74
CA ILE A 96 23.12 19.57 -22.59
C ILE A 96 23.74 18.98 -21.32
N ALA A 97 23.85 17.66 -21.23
CA ALA A 97 24.47 16.93 -20.14
C ALA A 97 25.89 17.43 -19.85
N VAL A 98 26.64 17.84 -20.88
CA VAL A 98 27.97 18.41 -20.69
C VAL A 98 27.90 19.67 -19.82
N GLY A 99 26.96 20.58 -20.13
CA GLY A 99 26.74 21.79 -19.33
C GLY A 99 26.30 21.45 -17.91
N THR A 100 25.31 20.58 -17.78
CA THR A 100 24.74 20.17 -16.49
C THR A 100 25.80 19.57 -15.57
N TRP A 101 26.45 18.49 -16.01
CA TRP A 101 27.32 17.70 -15.14
C TRP A 101 28.68 18.37 -14.93
N LYS A 102 29.23 19.11 -15.91
CA LYS A 102 30.45 19.90 -15.69
C LYS A 102 30.23 21.01 -14.67
N GLY A 103 29.09 21.70 -14.71
CA GLY A 103 28.79 22.74 -13.72
C GLY A 103 28.60 22.18 -12.30
N ILE A 104 27.98 21.01 -12.16
CA ILE A 104 27.97 20.27 -10.89
C ILE A 104 29.41 19.92 -10.47
N GLY A 105 30.23 19.42 -11.39
CA GLY A 105 31.63 19.10 -11.15
C GLY A 105 32.47 20.29 -10.67
N ARG A 106 32.24 21.49 -11.24
CA ARG A 106 32.86 22.75 -10.76
C ARG A 106 32.48 23.07 -9.32
N ALA A 107 31.22 22.87 -8.95
CA ALA A 107 30.74 23.14 -7.59
C ALA A 107 31.34 22.16 -6.56
N LEU A 108 31.44 20.88 -6.93
CA LEU A 108 31.94 19.81 -6.05
C LEU A 108 33.47 19.66 -6.06
N GLY A 109 34.16 20.26 -7.04
CA GLY A 109 35.60 20.11 -7.25
C GLY A 109 36.01 18.81 -7.95
N SER A 110 35.07 17.89 -8.18
CA SER A 110 35.22 16.63 -8.91
C SER A 110 33.88 16.26 -9.55
N MET A 111 33.89 15.46 -10.62
CA MET A 111 32.65 14.99 -11.23
C MET A 111 31.89 14.05 -10.28
N PRO A 112 30.57 14.19 -10.14
CA PRO A 112 29.76 13.20 -9.42
C PRO A 112 29.78 11.87 -10.19
N GLY A 113 29.44 10.77 -9.50
CA GLY A 113 29.11 9.53 -10.22
C GLY A 113 27.87 9.72 -11.08
N LEU A 114 27.85 9.14 -12.27
CA LEU A 114 26.78 9.35 -13.23
C LEU A 114 26.18 8.01 -13.67
N ILE A 115 24.85 7.92 -13.53
CA ILE A 115 24.06 6.90 -14.20
C ILE A 115 23.47 7.53 -15.46
N TRP A 116 23.77 6.93 -16.61
CA TRP A 116 23.31 7.37 -17.93
C TRP A 116 22.30 6.35 -18.45
N ILE A 117 21.05 6.75 -18.60
CA ILE A 117 19.98 5.89 -19.12
C ILE A 117 19.66 6.35 -20.53
N ASP A 118 19.94 5.51 -21.51
CA ASP A 118 19.94 5.89 -22.93
C ASP A 118 19.83 4.65 -23.84
N ALA A 119 19.18 4.79 -25.00
CA ALA A 119 19.22 3.78 -26.06
C ALA A 119 20.58 3.69 -26.76
N HIS A 120 21.30 4.82 -26.79
CA HIS A 120 22.56 5.07 -27.44
C HIS A 120 23.72 5.17 -26.43
N LEU A 121 24.96 5.12 -26.93
CA LEU A 121 26.15 5.26 -26.08
C LEU A 121 26.61 6.71 -25.92
N ASP A 122 26.24 7.57 -26.87
CA ASP A 122 26.60 8.99 -26.91
C ASP A 122 28.11 9.27 -26.74
N ALA A 123 28.92 8.33 -27.22
CA ALA A 123 30.35 8.28 -26.99
C ALA A 123 31.15 8.40 -28.30
N HIS A 124 30.56 8.95 -29.37
CA HIS A 124 31.32 9.29 -30.56
C HIS A 124 32.34 10.38 -30.27
N ILE A 125 33.45 10.33 -31.01
CA ILE A 125 34.37 11.45 -31.18
C ILE A 125 34.26 11.96 -32.63
N PRO A 126 34.77 13.16 -32.97
CA PRO A 126 34.66 13.70 -34.33
C PRO A 126 35.17 12.75 -35.42
N ALA A 127 36.17 11.92 -35.11
CA ALA A 127 36.73 10.94 -36.05
C ALA A 127 35.87 9.68 -36.24
N THR A 128 34.95 9.37 -35.32
CA THR A 128 34.13 8.15 -35.36
C THR A 128 32.66 8.41 -35.67
N SER A 129 32.20 9.65 -35.55
CA SER A 129 30.82 10.02 -35.85
C SER A 129 30.51 9.94 -37.34
N PRO A 130 29.53 9.12 -37.77
CA PRO A 130 29.13 9.02 -39.17
C PRO A 130 28.50 10.32 -39.70
N SER A 131 27.83 11.07 -38.84
CA SER A 131 27.10 12.30 -39.18
C SER A 131 27.90 13.58 -38.91
N GLY A 132 28.96 13.48 -38.10
CA GLY A 132 29.66 14.64 -37.54
C GLY A 132 28.82 15.44 -36.54
N ASN A 133 27.64 14.93 -36.17
CA ASN A 133 26.70 15.64 -35.31
C ASN A 133 27.11 15.55 -33.84
N ALA A 134 26.97 16.66 -33.12
CA ALA A 134 27.42 16.78 -31.73
C ALA A 134 26.55 15.98 -30.74
N HIS A 135 25.28 15.72 -31.08
CA HIS A 135 24.31 14.94 -30.29
C HIS A 135 24.88 13.63 -29.72
N GLY A 136 25.56 12.82 -30.54
CA GLY A 136 26.08 11.51 -30.10
C GLY A 136 27.47 11.55 -29.46
N MET A 137 27.94 12.72 -28.98
CA MET A 137 29.27 12.90 -28.40
C MET A 137 29.35 13.32 -26.90
N PRO A 138 28.25 13.54 -26.12
CA PRO A 138 28.38 14.13 -24.79
C PRO A 138 29.07 13.23 -23.77
N VAL A 139 28.91 11.90 -23.84
CA VAL A 139 29.61 10.98 -22.94
C VAL A 139 31.12 11.04 -23.20
N ALA A 140 31.55 11.07 -24.47
CA ALA A 140 32.96 11.22 -24.82
C ALA A 140 33.53 12.56 -24.29
N ALA A 141 32.80 13.66 -24.44
CA ALA A 141 33.20 14.97 -23.93
C ALA A 141 33.29 15.00 -22.38
N LEU A 142 32.36 14.35 -21.68
CA LEU A 142 32.39 14.22 -20.23
C LEU A 142 33.61 13.43 -19.75
N LEU A 143 33.97 12.35 -20.44
CA LEU A 143 35.16 11.53 -20.16
C LEU A 143 36.49 12.23 -20.53
N GLY A 144 36.42 13.40 -21.18
CA GLY A 144 37.58 14.23 -21.49
C GLY A 144 38.14 14.08 -22.90
N GLU A 145 37.44 13.38 -23.80
CA GLU A 145 37.79 13.34 -25.21
C GLU A 145 37.54 14.72 -25.86
N VAL A 146 38.30 15.01 -26.93
CA VAL A 146 38.23 16.30 -27.63
C VAL A 146 37.03 16.33 -28.58
N VAL A 147 35.98 17.04 -28.15
CA VAL A 147 34.73 17.27 -28.87
C VAL A 147 34.54 18.79 -29.03
N PRO A 148 34.58 19.33 -30.26
CA PRO A 148 34.38 20.76 -30.51
C PRO A 148 33.12 21.31 -29.82
N GLU A 149 33.22 22.53 -29.27
CA GLU A 149 32.15 23.23 -28.53
C GLU A 149 31.76 22.62 -27.17
N MET A 150 32.08 21.36 -26.89
CA MET A 150 31.80 20.70 -25.60
C MET A 150 33.00 20.65 -24.66
N THR A 151 34.20 20.33 -25.17
CA THR A 151 35.43 20.25 -24.33
C THR A 151 35.89 21.63 -23.84
N ASP A 152 35.46 22.70 -24.52
CA ASP A 152 35.71 24.10 -24.11
C ASP A 152 34.98 24.46 -22.80
N ILE A 153 34.02 23.64 -22.34
CA ILE A 153 33.28 23.85 -21.11
C ILE A 153 34.15 23.42 -19.91
N ALA A 154 34.61 24.41 -19.15
CA ALA A 154 35.44 24.16 -17.96
C ALA A 154 34.79 23.18 -16.98
N GLY A 155 35.59 22.39 -16.29
CA GLY A 155 35.15 21.43 -15.28
C GLY A 155 35.95 20.12 -15.33
N PRO A 156 36.02 19.37 -14.22
CA PRO A 156 36.78 18.12 -14.16
C PRO A 156 36.22 17.09 -15.18
N PRO A 157 37.05 16.18 -15.72
CA PRO A 157 36.56 15.04 -16.49
C PRO A 157 35.84 14.04 -15.58
N LEU A 158 34.91 13.27 -16.16
CA LEU A 158 34.25 12.16 -15.50
C LEU A 158 35.19 10.96 -15.48
N GLU A 159 35.39 10.39 -14.30
CA GLU A 159 36.16 9.15 -14.17
C GLU A 159 35.37 7.99 -14.81
N PRO A 160 35.94 7.21 -15.74
CA PRO A 160 35.24 6.11 -16.40
C PRO A 160 34.61 5.09 -15.42
N ALA A 161 35.31 4.81 -14.31
CA ALA A 161 34.82 3.90 -13.27
C ALA A 161 33.57 4.42 -12.53
N ARG A 162 33.27 5.71 -12.66
CA ARG A 162 32.13 6.43 -12.07
C ARG A 162 31.05 6.77 -13.10
N LEU A 163 31.06 6.07 -14.24
CA LEU A 163 29.99 6.10 -15.24
C LEU A 163 29.41 4.69 -15.39
N VAL A 164 28.08 4.60 -15.33
CA VAL A 164 27.33 3.39 -15.69
C VAL A 164 26.28 3.78 -16.72
N ILE A 165 26.31 3.11 -17.87
CA ILE A 165 25.34 3.31 -18.96
C ILE A 165 24.33 2.15 -18.95
N ILE A 166 23.03 2.45 -19.03
CA ILE A 166 21.92 1.50 -18.87
C ILE A 166 20.93 1.67 -20.03
N GLY A 167 20.42 0.56 -20.56
CA GLY A 167 19.34 0.56 -21.57
C GLY A 167 19.82 0.59 -23.02
N VAL A 168 21.13 0.45 -23.20
CA VAL A 168 21.80 0.53 -24.50
C VAL A 168 21.35 -0.60 -25.41
N ARG A 169 20.99 -0.26 -26.64
CA ARG A 169 20.57 -1.22 -27.67
C ARG A 169 20.80 -0.75 -29.11
N SER A 170 21.21 0.50 -29.32
CA SER A 170 21.50 1.09 -30.62
C SER A 170 22.82 1.86 -30.55
N PHE A 171 23.90 1.32 -31.10
CA PHE A 171 25.22 1.97 -31.04
C PHE A 171 26.19 1.49 -32.11
N GLU A 172 27.21 2.29 -32.39
CA GLU A 172 28.30 1.90 -33.28
C GLU A 172 29.45 1.20 -32.53
N VAL A 173 30.09 0.24 -33.22
CA VAL A 173 31.22 -0.54 -32.67
C VAL A 173 32.37 0.36 -32.19
N ALA A 174 32.56 1.53 -32.80
CA ALA A 174 33.62 2.45 -32.43
C ALA A 174 33.43 3.04 -31.02
N GLU A 175 32.20 3.41 -30.66
CA GLU A 175 31.84 3.94 -29.34
C GLU A 175 32.03 2.87 -28.26
N TYR A 176 31.50 1.67 -28.52
CA TYR A 176 31.63 0.55 -27.60
C TYR A 176 33.10 0.21 -27.33
N ARG A 177 33.94 0.21 -28.36
CA ARG A 177 35.40 0.01 -28.21
C ARG A 177 36.07 1.10 -27.38
N LEU A 178 35.66 2.36 -27.54
CA LEU A 178 36.17 3.47 -26.72
C LEU A 178 35.80 3.25 -25.26
N LEU A 179 34.52 3.05 -24.96
CA LEU A 179 34.03 2.90 -23.59
C LEU A 179 34.60 1.67 -22.89
N ASN A 180 34.68 0.53 -23.59
CA ASN A 180 35.28 -0.69 -23.06
C ASN A 180 36.78 -0.50 -22.76
N ARG A 181 37.52 0.20 -23.63
CA ARG A 181 38.94 0.53 -23.38
C ARG A 181 39.11 1.46 -22.18
N LEU A 182 38.18 2.38 -21.94
CA LEU A 182 38.17 3.26 -20.78
C LEU A 182 37.69 2.56 -19.50
N GLY A 183 37.10 1.36 -19.62
CA GLY A 183 36.57 0.60 -18.49
C GLY A 183 35.21 1.07 -17.97
N VAL A 184 34.42 1.72 -18.83
CA VAL A 184 33.04 2.13 -18.50
C VAL A 184 32.13 0.90 -18.43
N ARG A 185 31.25 0.86 -17.43
CA ARG A 185 30.28 -0.23 -17.29
C ARG A 185 29.05 0.07 -18.15
N ILE A 186 28.65 -0.90 -18.98
CA ILE A 186 27.49 -0.80 -19.87
C ILE A 186 26.55 -1.97 -19.54
N VAL A 187 25.28 -1.67 -19.35
CA VAL A 187 24.20 -2.64 -19.17
C VAL A 187 23.22 -2.48 -20.32
N ASP A 188 23.15 -3.49 -21.17
CA ASP A 188 22.25 -3.50 -22.32
C ASP A 188 20.77 -3.65 -21.92
N ALA A 189 19.87 -3.31 -22.84
CA ALA A 189 18.42 -3.39 -22.60
C ALA A 189 17.94 -4.83 -22.31
N GLU A 190 18.58 -5.86 -22.88
CA GLU A 190 18.24 -7.26 -22.62
C GLU A 190 18.52 -7.64 -21.16
N THR A 191 19.65 -7.21 -20.62
CA THR A 191 19.99 -7.40 -19.20
C THR A 191 19.01 -6.66 -18.30
N VAL A 192 18.58 -5.46 -18.68
CA VAL A 192 17.55 -4.72 -17.93
C VAL A 192 16.22 -5.46 -17.96
N ALA A 193 15.78 -5.95 -19.12
CA ALA A 193 14.54 -6.72 -19.24
C ALA A 193 14.59 -8.04 -18.43
N ALA A 194 15.75 -8.68 -18.34
CA ALA A 194 15.94 -9.91 -17.59
C ALA A 194 15.99 -9.70 -16.06
N LYS A 195 16.63 -8.62 -15.58
CA LYS A 195 16.82 -8.35 -14.15
C LYS A 195 15.79 -7.42 -13.52
N GLY A 196 15.12 -6.61 -14.34
CA GLY A 196 14.32 -5.46 -13.94
C GLY A 196 15.16 -4.19 -13.69
N ALA A 197 14.61 -3.04 -14.07
CA ALA A 197 15.22 -1.72 -13.97
C ALA A 197 15.57 -1.34 -12.53
N ALA A 198 14.73 -1.72 -11.55
CA ALA A 198 14.99 -1.42 -10.14
C ALA A 198 16.26 -2.11 -9.62
N THR A 199 16.44 -3.39 -9.95
CA THR A 199 17.63 -4.17 -9.60
C THR A 199 18.87 -3.59 -10.28
N VAL A 200 18.78 -3.30 -11.59
CA VAL A 200 19.90 -2.75 -12.35
C VAL A 200 20.30 -1.37 -11.82
N LEU A 201 19.35 -0.49 -11.50
CA LEU A 201 19.67 0.83 -10.96
C LEU A 201 20.33 0.73 -9.57
N ALA A 202 19.90 -0.21 -8.73
CA ALA A 202 20.53 -0.47 -7.44
C ALA A 202 21.97 -1.00 -7.58
N GLU A 203 22.22 -1.93 -8.51
CA GLU A 203 23.57 -2.41 -8.85
C GLU A 203 24.45 -1.27 -9.39
N ALA A 204 23.92 -0.50 -10.35
CA ALA A 204 24.61 0.66 -10.93
C ALA A 204 24.98 1.68 -9.85
N ARG A 205 24.06 1.99 -8.93
CA ARG A 205 24.34 2.85 -7.78
C ARG A 205 25.47 2.28 -6.93
N ALA A 206 25.47 0.97 -6.63
CA ALA A 206 26.54 0.35 -5.84
C ALA A 206 27.91 0.43 -6.55
N TRP A 207 27.93 0.23 -7.87
CA TRP A 207 29.14 0.28 -8.71
C TRP A 207 29.81 1.66 -8.76
N LEU A 208 29.02 2.74 -8.67
CA LEU A 208 29.55 4.11 -8.58
C LEU A 208 30.35 4.38 -7.30
N GLY A 209 30.21 3.54 -6.28
CA GLY A 209 30.87 3.72 -4.98
C GLY A 209 30.26 4.85 -4.14
N PRO A 210 30.87 5.19 -2.99
CA PRO A 210 30.37 6.25 -2.12
C PRO A 210 30.58 7.66 -2.73
N GLY A 211 29.75 8.60 -2.31
CA GLY A 211 29.87 10.02 -2.67
C GLY A 211 28.73 10.54 -3.54
N PRO A 212 28.82 11.82 -3.97
CA PRO A 212 27.79 12.46 -4.78
C PRO A 212 27.58 11.76 -6.11
N TRP A 213 26.32 11.65 -6.53
CA TRP A 213 25.96 11.03 -7.80
C TRP A 213 24.69 11.67 -8.40
N GLY A 214 24.44 11.45 -9.69
CA GLY A 214 23.19 11.86 -10.33
C GLY A 214 22.81 10.95 -11.50
N LEU A 215 21.66 11.27 -12.10
CA LEU A 215 21.07 10.48 -13.19
C LEU A 215 20.78 11.38 -14.39
N SER A 216 21.29 10.99 -15.55
CA SER A 216 20.92 11.55 -16.86
C SER A 216 20.04 10.55 -17.59
N LEU A 217 18.84 10.98 -17.98
CA LEU A 217 17.85 10.17 -18.69
C LEU A 217 17.61 10.77 -20.07
N ASP A 218 17.98 10.00 -21.09
CA ASP A 218 17.42 10.15 -22.42
C ASP A 218 16.03 9.52 -22.47
N ILE A 219 15.02 10.27 -22.93
CA ILE A 219 13.66 9.73 -23.04
C ILE A 219 13.60 8.62 -24.11
N ASP A 220 14.51 8.61 -25.09
CA ASP A 220 14.54 7.57 -26.12
C ASP A 220 14.95 6.19 -25.59
N ALA A 221 15.43 6.11 -24.35
CA ALA A 221 15.63 4.87 -23.61
C ALA A 221 14.31 4.13 -23.33
N ILE A 222 13.18 4.84 -23.32
CA ILE A 222 11.85 4.32 -23.00
C ILE A 222 11.18 3.81 -24.28
N ASP A 223 10.33 2.79 -24.15
CA ASP A 223 9.58 2.24 -25.28
C ASP A 223 8.82 3.34 -26.08
N PRO A 224 8.97 3.43 -27.42
CA PRO A 224 8.35 4.47 -28.24
C PRO A 224 6.82 4.51 -28.18
N LEU A 225 6.14 3.42 -27.79
CA LEU A 225 4.70 3.43 -27.57
C LEU A 225 4.32 4.30 -26.37
N ALA A 226 5.16 4.32 -25.33
CA ALA A 226 5.00 5.18 -24.16
C ALA A 226 5.59 6.58 -24.41
N ALA A 227 6.68 6.69 -25.16
CA ALA A 227 7.42 7.92 -25.38
C ALA A 227 7.62 8.27 -26.89
N PRO A 228 6.56 8.56 -27.66
CA PRO A 228 6.68 8.83 -29.11
C PRO A 228 7.40 10.16 -29.45
N GLY A 229 7.41 11.10 -28.50
CA GLY A 229 7.97 12.44 -28.60
C GLY A 229 9.49 12.54 -28.47
N VAL A 230 10.25 11.72 -29.17
CA VAL A 230 11.73 11.71 -29.16
C VAL A 230 12.29 11.79 -30.58
N ASN A 231 13.54 12.20 -30.76
CA ASN A 231 14.15 12.35 -32.09
C ASN A 231 14.58 11.02 -32.74
N THR A 232 15.04 10.08 -31.92
CA THR A 232 15.60 8.78 -32.35
C THR A 232 14.91 7.63 -31.61
N PRO A 233 13.61 7.36 -31.87
CA PRO A 233 12.91 6.29 -31.18
C PRO A 233 13.53 4.93 -31.50
N VAL A 234 13.90 4.18 -30.47
CA VAL A 234 14.44 2.82 -30.59
C VAL A 234 13.47 1.85 -29.94
N ALA A 235 13.05 0.82 -30.67
CA ALA A 235 12.13 -0.21 -30.18
C ALA A 235 12.72 -0.99 -28.98
N ASP A 236 11.86 -1.77 -28.31
CA ASP A 236 12.24 -2.62 -27.17
C ASP A 236 12.89 -1.83 -26.03
N GLY A 237 12.34 -0.64 -25.76
CA GLY A 237 12.82 0.27 -24.72
C GLY A 237 12.30 -0.09 -23.33
N LEU A 238 12.77 0.65 -22.33
CA LEU A 238 12.39 0.47 -20.93
C LEU A 238 10.88 0.70 -20.74
N ALA A 239 10.26 -0.10 -19.87
CA ALA A 239 8.86 0.09 -19.50
C ALA A 239 8.70 1.34 -18.62
N ALA A 240 7.91 2.31 -19.10
CA ALA A 240 7.68 3.59 -18.42
C ALA A 240 7.27 3.45 -16.95
N GLY A 241 6.32 2.56 -16.64
CA GLY A 241 5.85 2.34 -15.27
C GLY A 241 6.92 1.78 -14.35
N GLU A 242 7.77 0.89 -14.86
CA GLU A 242 8.89 0.32 -14.10
C GLU A 242 9.95 1.38 -13.82
N LEU A 243 10.24 2.25 -14.79
CA LEU A 243 11.15 3.36 -14.62
C LEU A 243 10.61 4.38 -13.58
N CYS A 244 9.32 4.73 -13.63
CA CYS A 244 8.71 5.58 -12.60
C CYS A 244 8.86 4.97 -11.19
N ASN A 245 8.59 3.67 -11.03
CA ASN A 245 8.77 3.02 -9.73
C ASN A 245 10.24 3.05 -9.26
N THR A 246 11.16 2.82 -10.19
CA THR A 246 12.61 2.81 -9.94
C THR A 246 13.15 4.17 -9.54
N LEU A 247 12.64 5.25 -10.15
CA LEU A 247 13.06 6.61 -9.81
C LEU A 247 12.45 7.13 -8.51
N ARG A 248 11.52 6.41 -7.88
CA ARG A 248 10.77 6.93 -6.73
C ARG A 248 11.70 7.38 -5.59
N GLY A 249 11.54 8.62 -5.14
CA GLY A 249 12.35 9.20 -4.06
C GLY A 249 13.79 9.52 -4.44
N LEU A 250 14.17 9.43 -5.71
CA LEU A 250 15.51 9.77 -6.20
C LEU A 250 15.98 11.15 -5.69
N LEU A 251 15.14 12.17 -5.87
CA LEU A 251 15.48 13.55 -5.49
C LEU A 251 15.53 13.76 -3.97
N ARG A 252 15.14 12.77 -3.17
CA ARG A 252 15.20 12.79 -1.70
C ARG A 252 16.48 12.15 -1.15
N GLN A 253 17.16 11.32 -1.95
CA GLN A 253 18.38 10.64 -1.52
C GLN A 253 19.51 11.63 -1.21
N ARG A 254 20.19 11.43 -0.07
CA ARG A 254 21.12 12.41 0.51
C ARG A 254 22.24 12.82 -0.46
N ASP A 255 22.75 11.86 -1.20
CA ASP A 255 23.91 11.92 -2.08
C ASP A 255 23.54 12.11 -3.57
N CYS A 256 22.26 12.09 -3.92
CA CYS A 256 21.77 12.48 -5.23
C CYS A 256 21.86 14.01 -5.40
N VAL A 257 22.65 14.47 -6.38
CA VAL A 257 22.86 15.91 -6.66
C VAL A 257 21.96 16.43 -7.77
N GLY A 258 21.41 15.55 -8.62
CA GLY A 258 20.42 15.97 -9.59
C GLY A 258 19.90 14.86 -10.50
N LEU A 259 18.82 15.20 -11.20
CA LEU A 259 18.19 14.45 -12.27
C LEU A 259 18.15 15.33 -13.54
N GLU A 260 18.60 14.79 -14.66
CA GLU A 260 18.45 15.38 -15.99
C GLU A 260 17.54 14.50 -16.85
N ILE A 261 16.57 15.12 -17.54
CA ILE A 261 15.66 14.46 -18.49
C ILE A 261 15.75 15.21 -19.83
N ALA A 262 16.35 14.59 -20.84
CA ALA A 262 16.64 15.19 -22.15
C ALA A 262 15.78 14.56 -23.28
N GLU A 263 15.98 15.01 -24.52
CA GLU A 263 15.40 14.46 -25.77
C GLU A 263 13.87 14.50 -25.91
N TYR A 264 13.21 15.46 -25.26
CA TYR A 264 11.80 15.72 -25.56
C TYR A 264 11.61 16.54 -26.83
N ASN A 265 10.98 15.95 -27.85
CA ASN A 265 10.53 16.60 -29.08
C ASN A 265 8.99 16.81 -29.11
N PRO A 266 8.49 18.04 -28.85
CA PRO A 266 7.06 18.34 -28.85
C PRO A 266 6.37 18.17 -30.22
N GLN A 267 7.11 18.28 -31.33
CA GLN A 267 6.56 18.12 -32.68
C GLN A 267 6.17 16.68 -32.96
N ARG A 268 6.82 15.72 -32.30
CA ARG A 268 6.52 14.28 -32.40
C ARG A 268 5.58 13.79 -31.31
N ASP A 269 5.13 14.68 -30.43
CA ASP A 269 4.18 14.39 -29.35
C ASP A 269 2.90 15.22 -29.48
N PRO A 270 2.10 15.06 -30.55
CA PRO A 270 0.89 15.84 -30.76
C PRO A 270 -0.09 15.70 -29.58
N ASP A 271 -0.24 14.49 -29.04
CA ASP A 271 -1.18 14.15 -27.97
C ASP A 271 -0.63 14.37 -26.55
N GLY A 272 0.62 14.83 -26.41
CA GLY A 272 1.25 15.12 -25.12
C GLY A 272 1.54 13.88 -24.27
N ARG A 273 1.69 12.70 -24.89
CA ARG A 273 1.95 11.43 -24.19
C ARG A 273 3.32 11.43 -23.53
N THR A 274 4.37 11.77 -24.27
CA THR A 274 5.72 11.91 -23.72
C THR A 274 5.77 13.04 -22.69
N ALA A 275 5.07 14.16 -22.94
CA ALA A 275 4.99 15.25 -21.99
C ALA A 275 4.42 14.78 -20.63
N ARG A 276 3.29 14.04 -20.64
CA ARG A 276 2.72 13.44 -19.42
C ARG A 276 3.67 12.46 -18.75
N LEU A 277 4.36 11.62 -19.53
CA LEU A 277 5.36 10.72 -18.97
C LEU A 277 6.50 11.45 -18.25
N ILE A 278 6.99 12.58 -18.78
CA ILE A 278 7.98 13.41 -18.07
C ILE A 278 7.43 13.90 -16.73
N HIS A 279 6.15 14.29 -16.67
CA HIS A 279 5.49 14.64 -15.40
C HIS A 279 5.48 13.45 -14.44
N ASP A 280 5.09 12.27 -14.91
CA ASP A 280 5.03 11.05 -14.09
C ASP A 280 6.42 10.67 -13.54
N LEU A 281 7.47 10.80 -14.36
CA LEU A 281 8.87 10.56 -13.96
C LEU A 281 9.35 11.57 -12.91
N VAL A 282 9.03 12.85 -13.09
CA VAL A 282 9.37 13.90 -12.10
C VAL A 282 8.58 13.72 -10.81
N GLU A 283 7.29 13.39 -10.90
CA GLU A 283 6.45 13.09 -9.75
C GLU A 283 7.00 11.90 -8.96
N ALA A 284 7.33 10.81 -9.64
CA ALA A 284 7.99 9.67 -9.03
C ALA A 284 9.30 10.08 -8.33
N ALA A 285 10.21 10.75 -9.05
CA ALA A 285 11.51 11.18 -8.53
C ALA A 285 11.40 12.05 -7.26
N ALA A 286 10.31 12.82 -7.15
CA ALA A 286 10.03 13.70 -6.02
C ALA A 286 9.25 13.03 -4.87
N ALA A 287 8.44 12.02 -5.18
CA ALA A 287 7.61 11.33 -4.21
C ALA A 287 8.46 10.64 -3.13
N PRO A 288 8.00 10.58 -1.86
CA PRO A 288 8.69 9.81 -0.84
C PRO A 288 8.70 8.31 -1.19
N ASP A 289 9.85 7.67 -1.02
CA ASP A 289 9.98 6.21 -1.11
C ASP A 289 9.37 5.51 0.12
N GLY A 290 9.20 4.18 0.04
CA GLY A 290 8.61 3.39 1.13
C GLY A 290 9.36 3.56 2.46
N LYS A 291 10.70 3.65 2.43
CA LYS A 291 11.53 3.87 3.62
C LYS A 291 11.27 5.23 4.26
N THR A 292 11.09 6.27 3.46
CA THR A 292 10.76 7.62 3.96
C THR A 292 9.37 7.65 4.56
N LEU A 293 8.39 7.04 3.90
CA LEU A 293 7.01 6.92 4.41
C LEU A 293 6.97 6.18 5.75
N GLN A 294 7.65 5.04 5.88
CA GLN A 294 7.72 4.29 7.15
C GLN A 294 8.42 5.11 8.25
N ARG A 295 9.48 5.85 7.94
CA ARG A 295 10.14 6.73 8.93
C ARG A 295 9.20 7.82 9.42
N TRP A 296 8.43 8.43 8.52
CA TRP A 296 7.43 9.44 8.89
C TRP A 296 6.30 8.85 9.71
N GLU A 297 5.77 7.68 9.33
CA GLU A 297 4.77 6.96 10.13
C GLU A 297 5.29 6.67 11.55
N ASN A 298 6.53 6.16 11.67
CA ASN A 298 7.14 5.89 12.97
C ASN A 298 7.50 7.15 13.79
N GLY A 299 7.77 8.26 13.11
CA GLY A 299 8.18 9.52 13.73
C GLY A 299 6.99 10.39 14.17
N PHE A 300 5.90 10.39 13.41
CA PHE A 300 4.71 11.21 13.67
C PHE A 300 3.52 10.41 14.22
N GLY A 301 3.49 9.09 14.00
CA GLY A 301 2.43 8.21 14.46
C GLY A 301 2.60 7.74 15.92
N ALA A 302 1.48 7.37 16.54
CA ALA A 302 1.51 6.65 17.81
C ALA A 302 2.00 5.22 17.58
N ARG A 303 2.81 4.70 18.51
CA ARG A 303 3.44 3.36 18.41
C ARG A 303 2.53 2.24 18.91
N ASN A 304 1.31 2.18 18.40
CA ASN A 304 0.29 1.19 18.79
C ASN A 304 0.07 0.09 17.75
N TYR A 305 0.86 0.06 16.67
CA TYR A 305 0.88 -1.01 15.66
C TYR A 305 2.32 -1.45 15.37
N ALA A 306 2.47 -2.69 14.90
CA ALA A 306 3.71 -3.24 14.36
C ALA A 306 3.47 -3.76 12.92
N PRO A 307 3.40 -2.87 11.91
CA PRO A 307 3.16 -3.27 10.51
C PRO A 307 4.25 -4.19 9.96
N LEU A 308 3.94 -4.97 8.94
CA LEU A 308 4.98 -5.62 8.12
C LEU A 308 5.78 -4.56 7.36
N PRO A 309 7.06 -4.80 6.99
CA PRO A 309 7.93 -3.81 6.37
C PRO A 309 7.59 -3.57 4.88
N VAL A 310 6.36 -3.17 4.58
CA VAL A 310 5.83 -2.90 3.24
C VAL A 310 4.95 -1.66 3.27
N VAL A 311 5.02 -0.83 2.22
CA VAL A 311 4.16 0.36 2.08
C VAL A 311 3.23 0.18 0.89
N LEU A 312 1.98 -0.18 1.14
CA LEU A 312 0.99 -0.42 0.10
C LEU A 312 0.49 0.90 -0.49
N SER A 313 0.31 0.94 -1.81
CA SER A 313 -0.08 2.14 -2.57
C SER A 313 -1.34 1.95 -3.41
N ALA A 314 -1.61 0.73 -3.88
CA ALA A 314 -2.75 0.41 -4.73
C ALA A 314 -3.30 -1.00 -4.44
N GLY A 315 -4.57 -1.24 -4.78
CA GLY A 315 -5.18 -2.55 -4.67
C GLY A 315 -6.30 -2.76 -5.69
N SER A 316 -6.41 -3.98 -6.20
CA SER A 316 -7.47 -4.41 -7.10
C SER A 316 -7.73 -5.91 -6.93
N GLY A 317 -9.00 -6.28 -6.70
CA GLY A 317 -9.38 -7.67 -6.44
C GLY A 317 -8.66 -8.23 -5.21
N CYS A 318 -7.99 -9.37 -5.35
CA CYS A 318 -7.20 -9.96 -4.26
C CYS A 318 -5.77 -9.40 -4.16
N TRP A 319 -5.36 -8.51 -5.05
CA TRP A 319 -3.97 -8.06 -5.15
C TRP A 319 -3.80 -6.63 -4.65
N VAL A 320 -2.65 -6.39 -4.03
CA VAL A 320 -2.17 -5.05 -3.68
C VAL A 320 -0.77 -4.83 -4.25
N SER A 321 -0.38 -3.58 -4.43
CA SER A 321 0.96 -3.18 -4.87
C SER A 321 1.56 -2.21 -3.87
N ASP A 322 2.86 -2.32 -3.64
CA ASP A 322 3.58 -1.37 -2.82
C ASP A 322 3.98 -0.11 -3.60
N THR A 323 4.66 0.84 -2.94
CA THR A 323 5.17 2.06 -3.57
C THR A 323 6.29 1.80 -4.58
N GLU A 324 6.90 0.62 -4.57
CA GLU A 324 7.98 0.18 -5.45
C GLU A 324 7.43 -0.63 -6.64
N GLY A 325 6.10 -0.81 -6.72
CA GLY A 325 5.42 -1.51 -7.80
C GLY A 325 5.35 -3.02 -7.65
N ARG A 326 5.88 -3.57 -6.54
CA ARG A 326 5.81 -5.00 -6.27
C ARG A 326 4.40 -5.39 -5.89
N ARG A 327 3.90 -6.48 -6.49
CA ARG A 327 2.56 -7.01 -6.25
C ARG A 327 2.56 -8.08 -5.18
N TYR A 328 1.48 -8.10 -4.39
CA TYR A 328 1.25 -9.06 -3.33
C TYR A 328 -0.20 -9.56 -3.35
N LEU A 329 -0.39 -10.85 -3.09
CA LEU A 329 -1.71 -11.42 -2.83
C LEU A 329 -2.11 -11.16 -1.38
N ASP A 330 -3.25 -10.53 -1.17
CA ASP A 330 -3.82 -10.27 0.15
C ASP A 330 -4.55 -11.51 0.68
N MET A 331 -3.90 -12.24 1.58
CA MET A 331 -4.47 -13.39 2.28
C MET A 331 -5.01 -13.02 3.67
N MET A 332 -5.15 -11.74 4.03
CA MET A 332 -5.69 -11.30 5.33
C MET A 332 -6.97 -10.46 5.20
N SER A 333 -7.17 -9.79 4.06
CA SER A 333 -8.31 -8.91 3.74
C SER A 333 -8.68 -7.94 4.86
N ALA A 334 -7.68 -7.32 5.49
CA ALA A 334 -7.85 -6.46 6.66
C ALA A 334 -8.72 -7.12 7.75
N TYR A 335 -8.37 -8.36 8.12
CA TYR A 335 -9.07 -9.14 9.13
C TYR A 335 -10.54 -9.43 8.77
N SER A 336 -10.81 -9.72 7.49
CA SER A 336 -12.14 -9.92 6.87
C SER A 336 -12.94 -8.64 6.56
N ALA A 337 -12.39 -7.44 6.73
CA ALA A 337 -13.08 -6.20 6.35
C ALA A 337 -13.15 -5.99 4.84
N ASN A 338 -12.14 -6.43 4.10
CA ASN A 338 -12.08 -6.32 2.65
C ASN A 338 -12.50 -7.63 1.95
N SER A 339 -13.64 -8.18 2.39
CA SER A 339 -14.12 -9.49 1.93
C SER A 339 -14.47 -9.55 0.44
N PHE A 340 -14.71 -8.41 -0.22
CA PHE A 340 -15.07 -8.35 -1.64
C PHE A 340 -13.89 -8.01 -2.55
N GLY A 341 -12.69 -7.89 -1.99
CA GLY A 341 -11.49 -7.47 -2.70
C GLY A 341 -11.37 -5.96 -2.82
N HIS A 342 -10.14 -5.52 -3.07
CA HIS A 342 -9.76 -4.13 -3.18
C HIS A 342 -10.41 -3.47 -4.40
N ALA A 343 -10.88 -2.24 -4.22
CA ALA A 343 -11.40 -1.39 -5.30
C ALA A 343 -12.51 -2.06 -6.15
N HIS A 344 -13.39 -2.85 -5.53
CA HIS A 344 -14.44 -3.56 -6.26
C HIS A 344 -15.34 -2.57 -7.05
N PRO A 345 -15.49 -2.71 -8.38
CA PRO A 345 -16.14 -1.69 -9.21
C PRO A 345 -17.57 -1.34 -8.79
N ARG A 346 -18.38 -2.33 -8.39
CA ARG A 346 -19.76 -2.11 -7.91
C ARG A 346 -19.80 -1.28 -6.61
N LEU A 347 -18.85 -1.51 -5.70
CA LEU A 347 -18.78 -0.80 -4.43
C LEU A 347 -18.29 0.64 -4.62
N LEU A 348 -17.27 0.84 -5.47
CA LEU A 348 -16.80 2.18 -5.85
C LEU A 348 -17.90 2.99 -6.56
N ALA A 349 -18.66 2.35 -7.46
CA ALA A 349 -19.80 3.01 -8.12
C ALA A 349 -20.87 3.46 -7.10
N ALA A 350 -21.23 2.61 -6.14
CA ALA A 350 -22.17 2.96 -5.08
C ALA A 350 -21.66 4.11 -4.20
N LEU A 351 -20.38 4.04 -3.80
CA LEU A 351 -19.72 5.08 -3.02
C LEU A 351 -19.72 6.42 -3.76
N ASN A 352 -19.23 6.46 -5.00
CA ASN A 352 -19.12 7.69 -5.79
C ASN A 352 -20.50 8.29 -6.06
N ALA A 353 -21.47 7.48 -6.50
CA ALA A 353 -22.82 7.96 -6.80
C ALA A 353 -23.51 8.57 -5.57
N GLN A 354 -23.37 7.93 -4.39
CA GLN A 354 -23.98 8.45 -3.18
C GLN A 354 -23.20 9.64 -2.60
N ALA A 355 -21.87 9.64 -2.67
CA ALA A 355 -21.04 10.76 -2.20
C ALA A 355 -21.30 12.04 -2.99
N SER A 356 -21.50 11.95 -4.31
CA SER A 356 -21.87 13.08 -5.16
C SER A 356 -23.31 13.57 -4.95
N ARG A 357 -24.15 12.80 -4.24
CA ARG A 357 -25.56 13.14 -3.97
C ARG A 357 -25.77 13.66 -2.55
N LEU A 358 -25.47 12.85 -1.54
CA LEU A 358 -25.70 13.18 -0.13
C LEU A 358 -24.92 12.21 0.77
N ALA A 359 -23.91 12.71 1.50
CA ALA A 359 -23.06 11.86 2.32
C ALA A 359 -23.53 11.71 3.79
N LEU A 360 -23.95 12.80 4.43
CA LEU A 360 -24.25 12.84 5.88
C LEU A 360 -25.36 13.83 6.19
N THR A 361 -26.29 13.43 7.07
CA THR A 361 -27.41 14.29 7.54
C THR A 361 -27.58 14.28 9.06
N SER A 362 -26.75 13.54 9.81
CA SER A 362 -27.08 13.03 11.16
C SER A 362 -28.34 12.16 11.18
N ARG A 363 -28.76 11.71 12.38
CA ARG A 363 -30.06 11.06 12.62
C ARG A 363 -31.17 12.01 13.08
N ALA A 364 -30.90 13.32 13.11
CA ALA A 364 -31.93 14.34 13.37
C ALA A 364 -32.95 14.45 12.22
N TYR A 365 -32.53 14.10 11.00
CA TYR A 365 -33.36 14.09 9.80
C TYR A 365 -33.43 12.69 9.21
N SER A 366 -34.56 12.37 8.58
CA SER A 366 -34.68 11.17 7.77
C SER A 366 -33.87 11.32 6.47
N ASN A 367 -33.40 10.19 5.94
CA ASN A 367 -32.79 10.13 4.63
C ASN A 367 -33.33 8.92 3.85
N ASP A 368 -33.07 8.86 2.55
CA ASP A 368 -33.64 7.87 1.63
C ASP A 368 -32.85 6.55 1.55
N ARG A 369 -31.71 6.42 2.26
CA ARG A 369 -30.86 5.22 2.22
C ARG A 369 -30.91 4.40 3.49
N LEU A 370 -30.94 5.03 4.66
CA LEU A 370 -30.98 4.34 5.95
C LEU A 370 -32.17 3.38 6.06
N PRO A 371 -33.43 3.76 5.75
CA PRO A 371 -34.56 2.83 5.82
C PRO A 371 -34.39 1.59 4.94
N LEU A 372 -33.74 1.72 3.77
CA LEU A 372 -33.48 0.62 2.87
C LEU A 372 -32.46 -0.36 3.47
N LEU A 373 -31.36 0.15 4.05
CA LEU A 373 -30.38 -0.67 4.75
C LEU A 373 -31.03 -1.41 5.94
N LEU A 374 -31.80 -0.70 6.76
CA LEU A 374 -32.49 -1.30 7.92
C LEU A 374 -33.42 -2.44 7.47
N ARG A 375 -34.22 -2.21 6.43
CA ARG A 375 -35.11 -3.24 5.86
C ARG A 375 -34.33 -4.44 5.32
N ARG A 376 -33.25 -4.20 4.56
CA ARG A 376 -32.43 -5.27 3.98
C ARG A 376 -31.81 -6.15 5.06
N LEU A 377 -31.18 -5.54 6.06
CA LEU A 377 -30.57 -6.26 7.18
C LEU A 377 -31.59 -7.03 8.02
N ALA A 378 -32.76 -6.44 8.29
CA ALA A 378 -33.84 -7.12 9.01
C ALA A 378 -34.33 -8.37 8.27
N LEU A 379 -34.62 -8.24 6.96
CA LEU A 379 -35.08 -9.36 6.14
C LEU A 379 -34.01 -10.46 5.98
N LEU A 380 -32.75 -10.05 5.79
CA LEU A 380 -31.64 -10.97 5.59
C LEU A 380 -31.29 -11.77 6.86
N SER A 381 -31.37 -11.11 8.02
CA SER A 381 -31.01 -11.73 9.31
C SER A 381 -32.18 -12.40 10.02
N GLY A 382 -33.41 -12.04 9.67
CA GLY A 382 -34.61 -12.45 10.40
C GLY A 382 -34.80 -11.77 11.75
N TYR A 383 -34.06 -10.70 12.06
CA TYR A 383 -34.30 -9.84 13.24
C TYR A 383 -35.20 -8.66 12.91
N GLU A 384 -35.99 -8.21 13.88
CA GLU A 384 -36.98 -7.14 13.67
C GLU A 384 -36.38 -5.74 13.68
N ARG A 385 -35.26 -5.54 14.38
CA ARG A 385 -34.66 -4.21 14.61
C ARG A 385 -33.16 -4.22 14.35
N VAL A 386 -32.67 -3.10 13.82
CA VAL A 386 -31.27 -2.88 13.46
C VAL A 386 -30.85 -1.51 13.97
N LEU A 387 -29.71 -1.42 14.65
CA LEU A 387 -29.09 -0.15 15.04
C LEU A 387 -27.70 0.00 14.41
N PRO A 388 -27.60 0.76 13.30
CA PRO A 388 -26.32 1.01 12.64
C PRO A 388 -25.43 1.98 13.42
N VAL A 389 -24.15 1.66 13.48
CA VAL A 389 -23.05 2.46 14.02
C VAL A 389 -21.83 2.31 13.10
N ASN A 390 -20.67 2.85 13.45
CA ASN A 390 -19.54 2.97 12.52
C ASN A 390 -18.57 1.80 12.64
N THR A 391 -18.19 1.43 13.86
CA THR A 391 -17.17 0.41 14.10
C THR A 391 -17.71 -0.78 14.89
N GLY A 392 -17.09 -1.95 14.75
CA GLY A 392 -17.48 -3.16 15.50
C GLY A 392 -17.52 -2.92 17.01
N LEU A 393 -16.58 -2.15 17.57
CA LEU A 393 -16.59 -1.82 19.01
C LEU A 393 -17.81 -0.97 19.41
N GLU A 394 -18.30 -0.07 18.54
CA GLU A 394 -19.51 0.71 18.83
C GLU A 394 -20.76 -0.18 18.79
N ALA A 395 -20.77 -1.18 17.92
CA ALA A 395 -21.86 -2.16 17.85
C ALA A 395 -21.86 -3.08 19.08
N VAL A 396 -20.66 -3.45 19.57
CA VAL A 396 -20.51 -4.13 20.87
C VAL A 396 -20.98 -3.23 22.01
N GLU A 397 -20.54 -1.97 22.11
CA GLU A 397 -21.01 -1.04 23.14
C GLU A 397 -22.54 -0.86 23.10
N THR A 398 -23.13 -0.84 21.91
CA THR A 398 -24.59 -0.86 21.72
C THR A 398 -25.21 -2.10 22.35
N ALA A 399 -24.66 -3.28 22.06
CA ALA A 399 -25.14 -4.55 22.61
C ALA A 399 -25.00 -4.61 24.14
N LEU A 400 -23.87 -4.15 24.70
CA LEU A 400 -23.66 -4.07 26.16
C LEU A 400 -24.68 -3.15 26.82
N LYS A 401 -24.96 -1.99 26.23
CA LYS A 401 -25.98 -1.04 26.72
C LYS A 401 -27.38 -1.64 26.63
N ALA A 402 -27.72 -2.30 25.53
CA ALA A 402 -29.02 -2.96 25.35
C ALA A 402 -29.23 -4.05 26.40
N ALA A 403 -28.23 -4.94 26.59
CA ALA A 403 -28.26 -6.01 27.57
C ALA A 403 -28.43 -5.49 29.00
N ARG A 404 -27.67 -4.46 29.41
CA ARG A 404 -27.79 -3.86 30.74
C ARG A 404 -29.17 -3.23 30.95
N LYS A 405 -29.65 -2.45 29.98
CA LYS A 405 -30.95 -1.79 30.10
C LYS A 405 -32.10 -2.80 30.13
N TRP A 406 -32.02 -3.85 29.31
CA TRP A 406 -32.94 -4.99 29.36
C TRP A 406 -32.89 -5.71 30.71
N ALA A 407 -31.71 -5.92 31.29
CA ALA A 407 -31.60 -6.57 32.58
C ALA A 407 -32.29 -5.77 33.69
N TYR A 408 -32.17 -4.45 33.69
CA TYR A 408 -32.82 -3.59 34.67
C TYR A 408 -34.33 -3.46 34.45
N GLN A 409 -34.76 -3.27 33.20
CA GLN A 409 -36.15 -2.93 32.89
C GLN A 409 -37.05 -4.15 32.67
N VAL A 410 -36.49 -5.26 32.20
CA VAL A 410 -37.25 -6.44 31.79
C VAL A 410 -36.95 -7.63 32.69
N LYS A 411 -35.67 -7.96 32.92
CA LYS A 411 -35.29 -9.07 33.80
C LYS A 411 -35.49 -8.77 35.29
N GLY A 412 -35.45 -7.49 35.68
CA GLY A 412 -35.62 -7.05 37.07
C GLY A 412 -34.34 -7.12 37.91
N VAL A 413 -33.16 -7.11 37.29
CA VAL A 413 -31.87 -7.03 37.99
C VAL A 413 -31.79 -5.69 38.75
N PRO A 414 -31.29 -5.65 40.01
CA PRO A 414 -31.16 -4.40 40.74
C PRO A 414 -30.25 -3.38 40.01
N PRO A 415 -30.55 -2.06 40.08
CA PRO A 415 -29.74 -1.04 39.44
C PRO A 415 -28.25 -1.16 39.77
N GLY A 416 -27.40 -1.06 38.74
CA GLY A 416 -25.94 -1.13 38.89
C GLY A 416 -25.37 -2.53 39.15
N LYS A 417 -26.20 -3.59 39.15
CA LYS A 417 -25.76 -4.98 39.39
C LYS A 417 -25.68 -5.85 38.15
N ALA A 418 -26.11 -5.37 36.97
CA ALA A 418 -26.14 -6.19 35.77
C ALA A 418 -24.74 -6.69 35.37
N GLU A 419 -24.64 -8.00 35.15
CA GLU A 419 -23.40 -8.68 34.78
C GLU A 419 -23.41 -9.09 33.31
N ILE A 420 -22.26 -9.00 32.64
CA ILE A 420 -22.07 -9.52 31.28
C ILE A 420 -20.88 -10.47 31.32
N ILE A 421 -21.08 -11.67 30.80
CA ILE A 421 -20.05 -12.70 30.72
C ILE A 421 -19.50 -12.72 29.29
N ALA A 422 -18.18 -12.75 29.14
CA ALA A 422 -17.49 -13.03 27.88
C ALA A 422 -16.51 -14.21 28.04
N CYS A 423 -15.93 -14.68 26.94
CA CYS A 423 -14.92 -15.73 26.99
C CYS A 423 -13.50 -15.19 27.15
N GLN A 424 -12.62 -15.89 27.85
CA GLN A 424 -11.18 -15.65 27.79
C GLN A 424 -10.70 -15.81 26.35
N GLY A 425 -9.74 -14.99 25.91
CA GLY A 425 -9.27 -14.91 24.52
C GLY A 425 -10.14 -14.05 23.58
N ASN A 426 -11.20 -13.41 24.09
CA ASN A 426 -12.07 -12.58 23.28
C ASN A 426 -11.38 -11.35 22.68
N PHE A 427 -11.89 -10.91 21.53
CA PHE A 427 -11.61 -9.60 20.98
C PHE A 427 -12.89 -8.93 20.45
N HIS A 428 -13.55 -8.16 21.31
CA HIS A 428 -14.74 -7.40 20.94
C HIS A 428 -14.44 -5.92 20.60
N GLY A 429 -13.16 -5.50 20.63
CA GLY A 429 -12.74 -4.12 20.38
C GLY A 429 -11.87 -3.51 21.48
N ARG A 430 -11.73 -2.18 21.47
CA ARG A 430 -10.73 -1.45 22.27
C ARG A 430 -11.30 -0.29 23.12
N SER A 431 -12.61 -0.23 23.35
CA SER A 431 -13.16 0.73 24.32
C SER A 431 -12.86 0.31 25.76
N ILE A 432 -12.95 1.24 26.72
CA ILE A 432 -12.67 0.96 28.14
C ILE A 432 -13.52 -0.19 28.69
N ALA A 433 -14.83 -0.22 28.38
CA ALA A 433 -15.70 -1.30 28.86
C ALA A 433 -15.34 -2.63 28.21
N ILE A 434 -15.04 -2.63 26.91
CA ILE A 434 -14.72 -3.85 26.16
C ILE A 434 -13.39 -4.45 26.60
N VAL A 435 -12.33 -3.64 26.75
CA VAL A 435 -11.06 -4.18 27.26
C VAL A 435 -11.18 -4.64 28.73
N GLY A 436 -12.16 -4.12 29.47
CA GLY A 436 -12.57 -4.65 30.78
C GLY A 436 -13.07 -6.10 30.74
N LEU A 437 -13.52 -6.61 29.58
CA LEU A 437 -13.86 -8.02 29.32
C LEU A 437 -12.68 -8.83 28.76
N SER A 438 -11.57 -8.20 28.38
CA SER A 438 -10.40 -8.92 27.85
C SER A 438 -9.72 -9.75 28.94
N SER A 439 -9.19 -10.92 28.56
CA SER A 439 -8.23 -11.68 29.37
C SER A 439 -6.77 -11.36 29.04
N GLU A 440 -6.51 -10.64 27.94
CA GLU A 440 -5.17 -10.21 27.55
C GLU A 440 -4.70 -9.06 28.46
N ALA A 441 -3.66 -9.33 29.26
CA ALA A 441 -3.15 -8.37 30.24
C ALA A 441 -2.76 -7.04 29.60
N GLN A 442 -2.08 -7.09 28.45
CA GLN A 442 -1.68 -5.90 27.69
C GLN A 442 -2.87 -5.03 27.30
N TYR A 443 -4.04 -5.61 27.04
CA TYR A 443 -5.19 -4.84 26.56
C TYR A 443 -5.85 -4.06 27.70
N ARG A 444 -5.55 -4.43 28.95
CA ARG A 444 -6.11 -3.83 30.17
C ARG A 444 -5.15 -2.87 30.86
N ASP A 445 -3.85 -3.11 30.72
CA ASP A 445 -2.82 -2.39 31.47
C ASP A 445 -2.94 -0.86 31.31
N GLY A 446 -2.98 -0.14 32.43
CA GLY A 446 -3.10 1.33 32.46
C GLY A 446 -4.48 1.94 32.14
N PHE A 447 -5.53 1.18 31.85
CA PHE A 447 -6.85 1.72 31.45
C PHE A 447 -7.95 1.67 32.53
N GLY A 448 -7.64 1.19 33.74
CA GLY A 448 -8.60 1.07 34.83
C GLY A 448 -9.01 2.40 35.48
N PRO A 449 -10.06 2.41 36.34
CA PRO A 449 -10.90 1.26 36.69
C PRO A 449 -11.94 0.92 35.61
N PHE A 450 -12.21 -0.37 35.44
CA PHE A 450 -13.21 -0.86 34.49
C PHE A 450 -14.62 -0.84 35.08
N PRO A 451 -15.68 -0.72 34.26
CA PRO A 451 -17.05 -0.83 34.74
C PRO A 451 -17.27 -2.16 35.50
N PRO A 452 -17.97 -2.15 36.65
CA PRO A 452 -18.27 -3.37 37.39
C PRO A 452 -19.22 -4.27 36.58
N GLY A 453 -19.30 -5.55 36.98
CA GLY A 453 -20.19 -6.53 36.36
C GLY A 453 -19.67 -7.14 35.06
N LEU A 454 -18.42 -6.89 34.68
CA LEU A 454 -17.77 -7.55 33.54
C LEU A 454 -17.06 -8.82 34.03
N LYS A 455 -17.45 -9.98 33.51
CA LYS A 455 -16.94 -11.30 33.91
C LYS A 455 -16.40 -12.06 32.70
N THR A 456 -15.46 -12.98 32.95
CA THR A 456 -14.90 -13.86 31.92
C THR A 456 -14.94 -15.32 32.34
N VAL A 457 -15.21 -16.23 31.41
CA VAL A 457 -15.09 -17.69 31.57
C VAL A 457 -14.17 -18.27 30.49
N PRO A 458 -13.56 -19.45 30.66
CA PRO A 458 -12.83 -20.11 29.58
C PRO A 458 -13.68 -20.26 28.31
N PHE A 459 -13.08 -20.01 27.13
CA PHE A 459 -13.75 -20.28 25.86
C PHE A 459 -14.01 -21.79 25.70
N ALA A 460 -15.07 -22.15 24.99
CA ALA A 460 -15.46 -23.55 24.77
C ALA A 460 -15.82 -24.37 26.03
N ASP A 461 -16.05 -23.73 27.18
CA ASP A 461 -16.43 -24.39 28.44
C ASP A 461 -17.85 -24.01 28.89
N VAL A 462 -18.82 -24.87 28.58
CA VAL A 462 -20.23 -24.68 28.95
C VAL A 462 -20.45 -24.78 30.46
N ALA A 463 -19.69 -25.64 31.15
CA ALA A 463 -19.84 -25.83 32.59
C ALA A 463 -19.34 -24.61 33.37
N ALA A 464 -18.24 -24.01 32.93
CA ALA A 464 -17.75 -22.74 33.49
C ALA A 464 -18.74 -21.59 33.23
N LEU A 465 -19.38 -21.54 32.05
CA LEU A 465 -20.45 -20.58 31.79
C LEU A 465 -21.63 -20.78 32.74
N ASP A 466 -22.12 -22.01 32.93
CA ASP A 466 -23.23 -22.32 33.83
C ASP A 466 -22.92 -21.89 35.27
N ALA A 467 -21.73 -22.24 35.76
CA ALA A 467 -21.26 -21.86 37.09
C ALA A 467 -21.11 -20.34 37.29
N ALA A 468 -20.84 -19.58 36.23
CA ALA A 468 -20.66 -18.13 36.30
C ALA A 468 -21.99 -17.34 36.24
N ILE A 469 -23.07 -17.97 35.75
CA ILE A 469 -24.38 -17.32 35.65
C ILE A 469 -24.98 -17.10 37.04
N THR A 470 -25.41 -15.87 37.29
CA THR A 470 -26.11 -15.46 38.51
C THR A 470 -27.49 -14.88 38.17
N PRO A 471 -28.36 -14.64 39.15
CA PRO A 471 -29.59 -13.89 38.94
C PRO A 471 -29.37 -12.50 38.31
N HIS A 472 -28.18 -11.92 38.44
CA HIS A 472 -27.83 -10.60 37.89
C HIS A 472 -27.23 -10.64 36.48
N THR A 473 -26.98 -11.83 35.92
CA THR A 473 -26.39 -11.96 34.58
C THR A 473 -27.37 -11.51 33.50
N ALA A 474 -27.00 -10.48 32.77
CA ALA A 474 -27.77 -9.89 31.67
C ALA A 474 -27.56 -10.66 30.36
N ALA A 475 -26.30 -10.89 30.00
CA ALA A 475 -25.93 -11.46 28.71
C ALA A 475 -24.64 -12.30 28.80
N PHE A 476 -24.56 -13.25 27.87
CA PHE A 476 -23.32 -13.90 27.45
C PHE A 476 -22.96 -13.38 26.05
N LEU A 477 -21.80 -12.75 25.94
CA LEU A 477 -21.23 -12.21 24.70
C LEU A 477 -20.13 -13.16 24.21
N VAL A 478 -20.25 -13.66 22.97
CA VAL A 478 -19.34 -14.69 22.46
C VAL A 478 -19.08 -14.54 20.96
N GLU A 479 -17.84 -14.79 20.54
CA GLU A 479 -17.49 -14.99 19.13
C GLU A 479 -17.77 -16.45 18.73
N PRO A 480 -18.36 -16.75 17.57
CA PRO A 480 -18.51 -18.13 17.10
C PRO A 480 -17.18 -18.86 16.94
N ILE A 481 -16.16 -18.12 16.51
CA ILE A 481 -14.76 -18.55 16.34
C ILE A 481 -13.92 -17.37 16.82
N GLN A 482 -13.02 -17.57 17.79
CA GLN A 482 -12.16 -16.48 18.26
C GLN A 482 -11.08 -16.17 17.23
N GLY A 483 -11.21 -15.03 16.56
CA GLY A 483 -10.37 -14.74 15.41
C GLY A 483 -9.01 -14.13 15.77
N GLU A 484 -8.98 -13.13 16.65
CA GLU A 484 -7.72 -12.57 17.17
C GLU A 484 -6.96 -13.57 18.04
N GLY A 485 -7.67 -14.43 18.79
CA GLY A 485 -7.09 -15.53 19.58
C GLY A 485 -6.37 -16.61 18.76
N GLY A 486 -6.34 -16.49 17.42
CA GLY A 486 -5.67 -17.43 16.53
C GLY A 486 -6.63 -18.41 15.85
N VAL A 487 -7.83 -17.95 15.48
CA VAL A 487 -8.85 -18.79 14.79
C VAL A 487 -9.22 -20.01 15.63
N ILE A 488 -9.45 -19.81 16.93
CA ILE A 488 -9.78 -20.90 17.86
C ILE A 488 -11.22 -21.37 17.62
N MET A 489 -11.35 -22.64 17.24
CA MET A 489 -12.64 -23.27 16.97
C MET A 489 -13.21 -23.87 18.27
N PRO A 490 -14.47 -23.60 18.62
CA PRO A 490 -15.12 -24.35 19.68
C PRO A 490 -15.46 -25.78 19.22
N PRO A 491 -15.68 -26.72 20.14
CA PRO A 491 -16.16 -28.05 19.80
C PRO A 491 -17.58 -27.98 19.21
N PRO A 492 -17.96 -28.92 18.33
CA PRO A 492 -19.32 -28.95 17.77
C PRO A 492 -20.41 -28.99 18.85
N GLY A 493 -21.42 -28.14 18.70
CA GLY A 493 -22.57 -28.06 19.61
C GLY A 493 -22.36 -27.11 20.80
N TYR A 494 -21.19 -26.48 20.91
CA TYR A 494 -20.88 -25.52 21.96
C TYR A 494 -21.86 -24.34 21.98
N LEU A 495 -22.07 -23.69 20.83
CA LEU A 495 -22.93 -22.51 20.78
C LEU A 495 -24.39 -22.89 21.04
N SER A 496 -24.86 -24.02 20.50
CA SER A 496 -26.20 -24.55 20.79
C SER A 496 -26.39 -24.84 22.29
N ALA A 497 -25.38 -25.39 22.96
CA ALA A 497 -25.41 -25.65 24.40
C ALA A 497 -25.44 -24.33 25.19
N CYS A 498 -24.62 -23.34 24.82
CA CYS A 498 -24.67 -21.99 25.39
C CYS A 498 -26.05 -21.34 25.20
N ALA A 499 -26.66 -21.46 24.01
CA ALA A 499 -28.00 -20.92 23.74
C ALA A 499 -29.07 -21.57 24.63
N ALA A 500 -29.05 -22.89 24.78
CA ALA A 500 -29.97 -23.61 25.65
C ALA A 500 -29.80 -23.21 27.12
N LEU A 501 -28.55 -23.05 27.56
CA LEU A 501 -28.19 -22.58 28.90
C LEU A 501 -28.68 -21.14 29.14
N CYS A 502 -28.34 -20.20 28.25
CA CYS A 502 -28.79 -18.81 28.33
C CYS A 502 -30.32 -18.71 28.43
N ARG A 503 -31.05 -19.45 27.59
CA ARG A 503 -32.52 -19.51 27.63
C ARG A 503 -33.05 -20.00 28.97
N ARG A 504 -32.47 -21.08 29.52
CA ARG A 504 -32.89 -21.66 30.81
C ARG A 504 -32.76 -20.66 31.96
N HIS A 505 -31.74 -19.79 31.93
CA HIS A 505 -31.48 -18.81 33.00
C HIS A 505 -32.00 -17.40 32.71
N GLY A 506 -32.74 -17.22 31.60
CA GLY A 506 -33.17 -15.91 31.14
C GLY A 506 -32.00 -14.94 30.95
N VAL A 507 -30.93 -15.39 30.31
CA VAL A 507 -29.74 -14.61 29.94
C VAL A 507 -29.76 -14.42 28.43
N LEU A 508 -29.42 -13.24 27.93
CA LEU A 508 -29.33 -12.98 26.50
C LEU A 508 -28.08 -13.64 25.91
N LEU A 509 -28.21 -14.38 24.83
CA LEU A 509 -27.07 -14.81 24.01
C LEU A 509 -26.82 -13.76 22.92
N ILE A 510 -25.67 -13.09 22.98
CA ILE A 510 -25.24 -12.11 21.97
C ILE A 510 -24.01 -12.65 21.25
N VAL A 511 -24.09 -12.76 19.94
CA VAL A 511 -23.02 -13.33 19.13
C VAL A 511 -22.31 -12.24 18.33
N ASP A 512 -20.99 -12.13 18.53
CA ASP A 512 -20.14 -11.23 17.78
C ASP A 512 -19.75 -11.85 16.43
N GLU A 513 -20.42 -11.41 15.38
CA GLU A 513 -20.20 -11.85 13.99
C GLU A 513 -19.39 -10.81 13.20
N VAL A 514 -18.73 -9.86 13.87
CA VAL A 514 -17.98 -8.79 13.19
C VAL A 514 -16.93 -9.38 12.25
N GLN A 515 -16.23 -10.45 12.65
CA GLN A 515 -15.22 -11.10 11.82
C GLN A 515 -15.73 -12.35 11.08
N THR A 516 -16.59 -13.15 11.71
CA THR A 516 -17.01 -14.47 11.21
C THR A 516 -18.25 -14.45 10.32
N GLY A 517 -19.01 -13.36 10.37
CA GLY A 517 -20.25 -13.20 9.63
C GLY A 517 -20.04 -12.83 8.17
N LEU A 518 -21.16 -12.57 7.50
CA LEU A 518 -21.24 -12.13 6.11
C LEU A 518 -20.46 -13.03 5.14
N GLY A 519 -20.65 -14.34 5.28
CA GLY A 519 -20.12 -15.34 4.34
C GLY A 519 -18.73 -15.88 4.64
N ARG A 520 -17.96 -15.24 5.55
CA ARG A 520 -16.55 -15.61 5.84
C ARG A 520 -16.36 -17.12 6.10
N THR A 521 -17.27 -17.71 6.85
CA THR A 521 -17.18 -19.12 7.26
C THR A 521 -17.94 -20.09 6.36
N GLY A 522 -18.41 -19.65 5.18
CA GLY A 522 -19.26 -20.47 4.29
C GLY A 522 -20.73 -20.56 4.71
N LYS A 523 -21.14 -19.73 5.68
CA LYS A 523 -22.53 -19.43 6.03
C LYS A 523 -22.68 -17.93 6.12
N LEU A 524 -23.92 -17.44 5.95
CA LEU A 524 -24.19 -16.01 6.03
C LEU A 524 -23.81 -15.46 7.41
N PHE A 525 -24.15 -16.18 8.48
CA PHE A 525 -23.63 -15.94 9.82
C PHE A 525 -23.04 -17.24 10.36
N ALA A 526 -21.90 -17.18 11.07
CA ALA A 526 -21.22 -18.37 11.54
C ALA A 526 -22.03 -19.15 12.58
N TYR A 527 -22.90 -18.51 13.37
CA TYR A 527 -23.79 -19.22 14.29
C TYR A 527 -24.70 -20.24 13.57
N GLN A 528 -24.98 -20.05 12.27
CA GLN A 528 -25.83 -20.93 11.46
C GLN A 528 -25.17 -22.27 11.12
N HIS A 529 -23.89 -22.47 11.49
CA HIS A 529 -23.27 -23.80 11.48
C HIS A 529 -23.85 -24.72 12.56
N GLU A 530 -24.58 -24.18 13.54
CA GLU A 530 -25.29 -24.91 14.58
C GLU A 530 -26.78 -24.51 14.60
N PRO A 531 -27.69 -25.38 15.08
CA PRO A 531 -29.14 -25.11 15.08
C PRO A 531 -29.54 -24.19 16.24
N LEU A 532 -29.17 -22.91 16.16
CA LEU A 532 -29.57 -21.88 17.13
C LEU A 532 -29.89 -20.55 16.44
N ARG A 533 -30.60 -19.68 17.15
CA ARG A 533 -30.74 -18.26 16.83
C ARG A 533 -30.42 -17.47 18.10
N PRO A 534 -29.39 -16.62 18.10
CA PRO A 534 -29.05 -15.83 19.29
C PRO A 534 -30.08 -14.71 19.50
N ASP A 535 -30.09 -14.10 20.68
CA ASP A 535 -31.00 -12.98 20.98
C ASP A 535 -30.58 -11.69 20.26
N GLY A 536 -29.29 -11.59 19.90
CA GLY A 536 -28.79 -10.56 19.00
C GLY A 536 -27.46 -10.91 18.36
N ILE A 537 -27.16 -10.26 17.24
CA ILE A 537 -25.88 -10.37 16.53
C ILE A 537 -25.25 -9.00 16.31
N ILE A 538 -23.92 -9.01 16.21
CA ILE A 538 -23.11 -7.82 15.95
C ILE A 538 -22.45 -7.99 14.59
N LEU A 539 -22.66 -7.03 13.69
CA LEU A 539 -22.07 -7.00 12.36
C LEU A 539 -21.12 -5.82 12.21
N GLY A 540 -20.10 -5.96 11.37
CA GLY A 540 -19.11 -4.92 11.08
C GLY A 540 -18.28 -5.28 9.87
N LYS A 541 -17.05 -4.77 9.79
CA LYS A 541 -16.01 -5.17 8.83
C LYS A 541 -16.54 -5.28 7.38
N ALA A 542 -16.83 -6.49 6.92
CA ALA A 542 -17.33 -6.76 5.57
C ALA A 542 -18.59 -5.95 5.24
N LEU A 543 -19.42 -5.58 6.22
CA LEU A 543 -20.62 -4.75 5.99
C LEU A 543 -20.28 -3.41 5.31
N GLY A 544 -19.08 -2.87 5.55
CA GLY A 544 -18.60 -1.63 4.95
C GLY A 544 -17.96 -1.79 3.57
N GLY A 545 -17.93 -3.02 3.04
CA GLY A 545 -17.37 -3.32 1.72
C GLY A 545 -15.85 -3.07 1.60
N GLY A 546 -15.13 -2.94 2.72
CA GLY A 546 -13.72 -2.53 2.72
C GLY A 546 -13.49 -1.04 2.41
N LEU A 547 -14.54 -0.24 2.18
CA LEU A 547 -14.45 1.17 1.81
C LEU A 547 -14.77 2.12 2.96
N LEU A 548 -15.73 1.77 3.82
CA LEU A 548 -16.20 2.64 4.91
C LEU A 548 -16.35 1.86 6.22
N PRO A 549 -16.16 2.50 7.39
CA PRO A 549 -16.52 1.90 8.66
C PRO A 549 -18.05 1.82 8.77
N VAL A 550 -18.60 0.60 8.70
CA VAL A 550 -20.03 0.32 8.89
C VAL A 550 -20.21 -0.89 9.78
N SER A 551 -21.11 -0.79 10.75
CA SER A 551 -21.45 -1.86 11.69
C SER A 551 -22.89 -1.73 12.17
N ALA A 552 -23.42 -2.77 12.78
CA ALA A 552 -24.77 -2.75 13.33
C ALA A 552 -24.94 -3.78 14.46
N PHE A 553 -25.77 -3.43 15.44
CA PHE A 553 -26.35 -4.41 16.36
C PHE A 553 -27.77 -4.76 15.89
N LEU A 554 -28.08 -6.05 15.78
CA LEU A 554 -29.36 -6.56 15.32
C LEU A 554 -29.95 -7.46 16.41
N ALA A 555 -31.22 -7.26 16.70
CA ALA A 555 -31.98 -8.04 17.67
C ALA A 555 -33.49 -7.86 17.44
N ASP A 556 -34.32 -8.66 18.11
CA ASP A 556 -35.77 -8.50 18.05
C ASP A 556 -36.25 -7.27 18.84
N ASP A 557 -37.46 -6.80 18.56
CA ASP A 557 -38.05 -5.62 19.20
C ASP A 557 -38.10 -5.78 20.72
N ALA A 558 -38.33 -6.99 21.21
CA ALA A 558 -38.35 -7.31 22.64
C ALA A 558 -37.07 -6.88 23.38
N LEU A 559 -35.90 -6.98 22.74
CA LEU A 559 -34.61 -6.50 23.27
C LEU A 559 -34.36 -5.04 22.88
N MET A 560 -34.63 -4.65 21.64
CA MET A 560 -34.27 -3.32 21.13
C MET A 560 -35.13 -2.16 21.66
N ARG A 561 -36.38 -2.43 22.06
CA ARG A 561 -37.32 -1.41 22.58
C ARG A 561 -36.90 -0.76 23.89
N VAL A 562 -35.85 -1.26 24.55
CA VAL A 562 -35.28 -0.62 25.75
C VAL A 562 -34.66 0.75 25.42
N PHE A 563 -34.27 0.99 24.18
CA PHE A 563 -33.81 2.30 23.74
C PHE A 563 -35.00 3.19 23.34
N THR A 564 -35.09 4.34 24.01
CA THR A 564 -35.96 5.47 23.69
C THR A 564 -35.12 6.65 23.17
N PRO A 565 -35.73 7.64 22.48
CA PRO A 565 -34.98 8.80 21.98
C PRO A 565 -34.13 9.46 23.07
N GLY A 566 -32.81 9.56 22.82
CA GLY A 566 -31.84 10.14 23.76
C GLY A 566 -30.93 9.13 24.48
N ASP A 567 -31.29 7.83 24.57
CA ASP A 567 -30.48 6.83 25.29
C ASP A 567 -29.16 6.45 24.59
N HIS A 568 -29.15 6.53 23.27
CA HIS A 568 -28.02 6.15 22.41
C HIS A 568 -28.02 7.03 21.16
N GLY A 569 -26.84 7.31 20.62
CA GLY A 569 -26.70 8.12 19.41
C GLY A 569 -25.32 7.94 18.78
N SER A 570 -25.22 8.27 17.49
CA SER A 570 -23.99 8.29 16.73
C SER A 570 -24.12 9.32 15.61
N THR A 571 -23.12 10.19 15.44
CA THR A 571 -23.14 11.25 14.43
C THR A 571 -23.15 10.67 13.02
N PHE A 572 -22.27 9.68 12.79
CA PHE A 572 -22.11 9.02 11.49
C PHE A 572 -22.91 7.71 11.38
N GLY A 573 -23.40 7.15 12.49
CA GLY A 573 -24.14 5.90 12.49
C GLY A 573 -25.42 5.97 11.65
N GLY A 574 -25.47 5.16 10.59
CA GLY A 574 -26.61 5.12 9.66
C GLY A 574 -26.65 6.28 8.66
N ASN A 575 -25.52 6.92 8.37
CA ASN A 575 -25.44 7.95 7.33
C ASN A 575 -25.76 7.39 5.92
N PRO A 576 -26.27 8.23 4.99
CA PRO A 576 -26.68 7.76 3.66
C PRO A 576 -25.56 7.12 2.82
N LEU A 577 -24.32 7.61 2.93
CA LEU A 577 -23.18 7.08 2.18
C LEU A 577 -22.83 5.65 2.62
N ALA A 578 -22.66 5.46 3.93
CA ALA A 578 -22.45 4.14 4.53
C ALA A 578 -23.59 3.18 4.21
N ALA A 579 -24.85 3.67 4.26
CA ALA A 579 -26.01 2.84 3.94
C ALA A 579 -26.03 2.37 2.48
N ALA A 580 -25.67 3.23 1.52
CA ALA A 580 -25.59 2.85 0.11
C ALA A 580 -24.47 1.84 -0.16
N VAL A 581 -23.29 2.03 0.43
CA VAL A 581 -22.17 1.09 0.29
C VAL A 581 -22.49 -0.26 0.93
N ALA A 582 -23.09 -0.26 2.12
CA ALA A 582 -23.49 -1.49 2.80
C ALA A 582 -24.56 -2.27 2.03
N LEU A 583 -25.55 -1.58 1.44
CA LEU A 583 -26.52 -2.22 0.55
C LEU A 583 -25.81 -2.89 -0.64
N ALA A 584 -24.91 -2.18 -1.31
CA ALA A 584 -24.15 -2.74 -2.43
C ALA A 584 -23.27 -3.93 -2.02
N ALA A 585 -22.70 -3.92 -0.82
CA ALA A 585 -21.93 -5.04 -0.27
C ALA A 585 -22.80 -6.27 0.00
N LEU A 586 -24.00 -6.08 0.55
CA LEU A 586 -24.95 -7.17 0.78
C LEU A 586 -25.48 -7.75 -0.53
N ASP A 587 -25.78 -6.90 -1.52
CA ASP A 587 -26.20 -7.35 -2.85
C ASP A 587 -25.07 -8.12 -3.56
N LEU A 588 -23.83 -7.67 -3.42
CA LEU A 588 -22.67 -8.37 -3.97
C LEU A 588 -22.49 -9.76 -3.34
N LEU A 589 -22.66 -9.87 -2.02
CA LEU A 589 -22.58 -11.13 -1.29
C LEU A 589 -23.57 -12.18 -1.83
N GLU A 590 -24.80 -11.75 -2.16
CA GLU A 590 -25.86 -12.60 -2.70
C GLU A 590 -25.69 -12.87 -4.20
N ASP A 591 -25.53 -11.82 -5.02
CA ASP A 591 -25.49 -11.92 -6.49
C ASP A 591 -24.34 -12.78 -7.00
N GLU A 592 -23.19 -12.76 -6.31
CA GLU A 592 -21.99 -13.52 -6.71
C GLU A 592 -21.87 -14.86 -5.96
N GLY A 593 -22.86 -15.24 -5.15
CA GLY A 593 -22.87 -16.51 -4.41
C GLY A 593 -21.64 -16.69 -3.51
N LEU A 594 -21.19 -15.60 -2.86
CA LEU A 594 -19.91 -15.57 -2.16
C LEU A 594 -19.91 -16.42 -0.89
N VAL A 595 -21.09 -16.68 -0.30
CA VAL A 595 -21.24 -17.57 0.85
C VAL A 595 -20.93 -19.01 0.45
N GLU A 596 -21.56 -19.49 -0.61
CA GLU A 596 -21.36 -20.83 -1.17
C GLU A 596 -19.95 -20.98 -1.71
N HIS A 597 -19.42 -19.92 -2.34
CA HIS A 597 -18.05 -19.87 -2.83
C HIS A 597 -17.04 -20.05 -1.68
N ALA A 598 -17.21 -19.31 -0.58
CA ALA A 598 -16.36 -19.41 0.60
C ALA A 598 -16.44 -20.78 1.27
N ALA A 599 -17.61 -21.43 1.27
CA ALA A 599 -17.75 -22.80 1.74
C ALA A 599 -16.91 -23.77 0.89
N ARG A 600 -17.11 -23.76 -0.43
CA ARG A 600 -16.44 -24.66 -1.38
C ARG A 600 -14.92 -24.46 -1.43
N LEU A 601 -14.45 -23.22 -1.54
CA LEU A 601 -13.00 -22.96 -1.54
C LEU A 601 -12.39 -23.09 -0.15
N GLY A 602 -13.17 -22.88 0.91
CA GLY A 602 -12.75 -23.14 2.28
C GLY A 602 -12.42 -24.60 2.54
N GLU A 603 -13.24 -25.53 2.02
CA GLU A 603 -12.95 -26.97 2.08
C GLU A 603 -11.61 -27.30 1.39
N HIS A 604 -11.38 -26.75 0.20
CA HIS A 604 -10.13 -26.93 -0.54
C HIS A 604 -8.92 -26.32 0.19
N LEU A 605 -9.05 -25.09 0.71
CA LEU A 605 -8.04 -24.41 1.53
C LEU A 605 -7.64 -25.27 2.74
N LEU A 606 -8.61 -25.73 3.52
CA LEU A 606 -8.35 -26.51 4.72
C LEU A 606 -7.77 -27.89 4.40
N ALA A 607 -8.21 -28.54 3.31
CA ALA A 607 -7.63 -29.82 2.88
C ALA A 607 -6.13 -29.69 2.57
N ARG A 608 -5.77 -28.71 1.71
CA ARG A 608 -4.38 -28.43 1.33
C ARG A 608 -3.50 -28.07 2.52
N LEU A 609 -4.00 -27.27 3.46
CA LEU A 609 -3.25 -26.91 4.66
C LEU A 609 -3.07 -28.10 5.62
N ASN A 610 -4.07 -28.99 5.74
CA ASN A 610 -3.91 -30.21 6.54
C ASN A 610 -2.91 -31.20 5.92
N GLU A 611 -2.87 -31.33 4.59
CA GLU A 611 -1.83 -32.09 3.87
C GLU A 611 -0.42 -31.51 4.14
N LEU A 612 -0.30 -30.18 4.15
CA LEU A 612 0.93 -29.51 4.53
C LEU A 612 1.33 -29.83 5.97
N ALA A 613 0.40 -29.72 6.91
CA ALA A 613 0.63 -30.01 8.33
C ALA A 613 1.11 -31.45 8.56
N ALA A 614 0.55 -32.42 7.85
CA ALA A 614 0.94 -33.83 7.94
C ALA A 614 2.40 -34.11 7.51
N THR A 615 2.99 -33.21 6.71
CA THR A 615 4.33 -33.40 6.12
C THR A 615 5.38 -32.38 6.57
N THR A 616 5.00 -31.42 7.42
CA THR A 616 5.82 -30.23 7.70
C THR A 616 5.90 -29.97 9.21
N PRO A 617 6.97 -30.41 9.90
CA PRO A 617 7.06 -30.39 11.37
C PRO A 617 6.87 -29.02 12.04
N VAL A 618 7.13 -27.91 11.34
CA VAL A 618 6.87 -26.57 11.90
C VAL A 618 5.38 -26.29 12.05
N VAL A 619 4.51 -26.93 11.28
CA VAL A 619 3.06 -26.72 11.37
C VAL A 619 2.51 -27.68 12.42
N ARG A 620 2.20 -27.14 13.60
CA ARG A 620 1.63 -27.91 14.71
C ARG A 620 0.17 -28.29 14.46
N ALA A 621 -0.63 -27.34 14.00
CA ALA A 621 -2.05 -27.54 13.76
C ALA A 621 -2.61 -26.58 12.72
N VAL A 622 -3.63 -27.03 12.00
CA VAL A 622 -4.45 -26.21 11.11
C VAL A 622 -5.89 -26.27 11.59
N ARG A 623 -6.56 -25.11 11.59
CA ARG A 623 -7.96 -24.99 11.99
C ARG A 623 -8.63 -23.87 11.21
N GLY A 624 -9.95 -23.92 11.12
CA GLY A 624 -10.71 -22.88 10.44
C GLY A 624 -12.06 -23.35 9.92
N LYS A 625 -12.75 -22.44 9.25
CA LYS A 625 -14.00 -22.72 8.54
C LYS A 625 -14.23 -21.72 7.41
N GLY A 626 -14.71 -22.19 6.26
CA GLY A 626 -14.79 -21.37 5.06
C GLY A 626 -13.42 -20.81 4.66
N LEU A 627 -13.38 -19.58 4.15
CA LEU A 627 -12.13 -18.87 3.85
C LEU A 627 -11.59 -18.17 5.10
N PHE A 628 -11.55 -18.86 6.24
CA PHE A 628 -10.94 -18.38 7.48
C PHE A 628 -10.16 -19.50 8.15
N ALA A 629 -8.83 -19.39 8.13
CA ALA A 629 -7.94 -20.42 8.63
C ALA A 629 -6.82 -19.85 9.51
N GLY A 630 -6.41 -20.63 10.50
CA GLY A 630 -5.21 -20.41 11.30
C GLY A 630 -4.23 -21.56 11.08
N ILE A 631 -2.96 -21.22 10.86
CA ILE A 631 -1.83 -22.16 10.84
C ILE A 631 -1.05 -21.91 12.12
N GLU A 632 -1.15 -22.83 13.08
CA GLU A 632 -0.37 -22.78 14.30
C GLU A 632 1.00 -23.42 14.07
N LEU A 633 2.03 -22.65 14.39
CA LEU A 633 3.42 -23.04 14.28
C LEU A 633 3.93 -23.63 15.59
N GLU A 634 4.88 -24.55 15.49
CA GLU A 634 5.65 -25.03 16.62
C GLU A 634 6.59 -23.91 17.11
N PRO A 635 6.37 -23.29 18.28
CA PRO A 635 7.09 -22.09 18.71
C PRO A 635 8.57 -22.34 18.98
N THR A 636 8.97 -23.60 19.15
CA THR A 636 10.38 -24.00 19.26
C THR A 636 11.10 -24.03 17.91
N LEU A 637 10.37 -24.08 16.80
CA LEU A 637 10.90 -24.18 15.45
C LEU A 637 10.75 -22.88 14.64
N ALA A 638 9.67 -22.11 14.85
CA ALA A 638 9.45 -20.86 14.12
C ALA A 638 8.62 -19.84 14.90
N ASP A 639 8.83 -18.57 14.53
CA ASP A 639 7.99 -17.45 14.93
C ASP A 639 7.03 -17.09 13.80
N ALA A 640 5.75 -16.88 14.13
CA ALA A 640 4.75 -16.53 13.12
C ALA A 640 5.01 -15.16 12.48
N ARG A 641 5.62 -14.21 13.19
CA ARG A 641 5.99 -12.92 12.62
C ARG A 641 7.08 -13.10 11.56
N ASP A 642 8.12 -13.87 11.87
CA ASP A 642 9.21 -14.16 10.94
C ASP A 642 8.68 -14.89 9.70
N MET A 643 7.74 -15.82 9.87
CA MET A 643 7.11 -16.50 8.73
C MET A 643 6.24 -15.56 7.90
N ALA A 644 5.51 -14.63 8.51
CA ALA A 644 4.74 -13.62 7.76
C ALA A 644 5.66 -12.69 6.94
N GLU A 645 6.83 -12.32 7.47
CA GLU A 645 7.82 -11.53 6.74
C GLU A 645 8.48 -12.31 5.60
N ARG A 646 8.69 -13.62 5.75
CA ARG A 646 9.13 -14.49 4.64
C ARG A 646 8.04 -14.64 3.57
N LEU A 647 6.79 -14.83 3.97
CA LEU A 647 5.66 -14.87 3.02
C LEU A 647 5.53 -13.56 2.24
N LEU A 648 5.78 -12.41 2.89
CA LEU A 648 5.87 -11.11 2.22
C LEU A 648 6.96 -11.13 1.13
N GLN A 649 8.13 -11.70 1.41
CA GLN A 649 9.20 -11.88 0.41
C GLN A 649 8.83 -12.84 -0.73
N HIS A 650 7.78 -13.63 -0.58
CA HIS A 650 7.18 -14.48 -1.62
C HIS A 650 5.93 -13.86 -2.26
N GLY A 651 5.62 -12.59 -1.97
CA GLY A 651 4.46 -11.92 -2.55
C GLY A 651 3.12 -12.24 -1.87
N ILE A 652 3.12 -12.74 -0.63
CA ILE A 652 1.91 -13.06 0.13
C ILE A 652 1.81 -12.19 1.38
N LEU A 653 0.67 -11.53 1.55
CA LEU A 653 0.35 -10.80 2.78
C LEU A 653 -0.54 -11.64 3.69
N THR A 654 -0.01 -11.96 4.87
CA THR A 654 -0.74 -12.52 6.00
C THR A 654 -0.29 -11.81 7.27
N LYS A 655 -0.94 -12.07 8.42
CA LYS A 655 -0.51 -11.52 9.69
C LYS A 655 -0.51 -12.59 10.79
N ASP A 656 0.53 -12.52 11.62
CA ASP A 656 0.65 -13.28 12.85
C ASP A 656 -0.33 -12.80 13.94
N THR A 657 -0.68 -13.71 14.85
CA THR A 657 -1.23 -13.39 16.16
C THR A 657 -0.56 -14.25 17.24
N HIS A 658 -0.41 -13.68 18.44
CA HIS A 658 0.24 -14.33 19.59
C HIS A 658 1.55 -15.06 19.26
N THR A 659 2.36 -14.50 18.34
CA THR A 659 3.66 -15.00 17.84
C THR A 659 3.69 -16.42 17.28
N THR A 660 2.55 -17.12 17.24
CA THR A 660 2.49 -18.57 16.99
C THR A 660 1.53 -18.97 15.89
N VAL A 661 0.62 -18.07 15.47
CA VAL A 661 -0.40 -18.41 14.48
C VAL A 661 -0.34 -17.45 13.29
N LEU A 662 -0.20 -17.98 12.08
CA LEU A 662 -0.46 -17.25 10.84
C LEU A 662 -1.96 -17.30 10.52
N ARG A 663 -2.55 -16.16 10.18
CA ARG A 663 -3.99 -16.06 9.87
C ARG A 663 -4.26 -15.83 8.40
N LEU A 664 -5.13 -16.64 7.83
CA LEU A 664 -5.57 -16.56 6.45
C LEU A 664 -7.06 -16.24 6.40
N ALA A 665 -7.39 -15.11 5.80
CA ALA A 665 -8.74 -14.70 5.45
C ALA A 665 -8.68 -13.93 4.12
N PRO A 666 -8.46 -14.59 2.96
CA PRO A 666 -8.43 -13.89 1.67
C PRO A 666 -9.79 -13.27 1.33
N PRO A 667 -9.88 -12.32 0.39
CA PRO A 667 -11.17 -11.90 -0.15
C PRO A 667 -11.99 -13.11 -0.64
N LEU A 668 -13.31 -13.07 -0.44
CA LEU A 668 -14.23 -14.15 -0.82
C LEU A 668 -14.31 -14.37 -2.34
N ILE A 669 -13.89 -13.36 -3.12
CA ILE A 669 -13.82 -13.40 -4.58
C ILE A 669 -12.57 -14.13 -5.11
N ILE A 670 -11.68 -14.63 -4.24
CA ILE A 670 -10.45 -15.31 -4.67
C ILE A 670 -10.80 -16.55 -5.51
N ASP A 671 -10.16 -16.72 -6.67
CA ASP A 671 -10.35 -17.92 -7.47
C ASP A 671 -9.44 -19.07 -7.01
N ARG A 672 -9.77 -20.29 -7.47
CA ARG A 672 -9.01 -21.49 -7.10
C ARG A 672 -7.55 -21.46 -7.58
N PRO A 673 -7.21 -21.08 -8.82
CA PRO A 673 -5.82 -21.00 -9.26
C PRO A 673 -4.98 -20.03 -8.42
N THR A 674 -5.51 -18.86 -8.07
CA THR A 674 -4.83 -17.88 -7.22
C THR A 674 -4.64 -18.41 -5.81
N LEU A 675 -5.66 -19.08 -5.25
CA LEU A 675 -5.58 -19.75 -3.96
C LEU A 675 -4.54 -20.88 -3.96
N ASP A 676 -4.50 -21.69 -5.01
CA ASP A 676 -3.53 -22.78 -5.17
C ASP A 676 -2.10 -22.25 -5.23
N TRP A 677 -1.85 -21.20 -6.02
CA TRP A 677 -0.55 -20.53 -6.06
C TRP A 677 -0.13 -20.03 -4.67
N ALA A 678 -1.05 -19.43 -3.92
CA ALA A 678 -0.77 -18.96 -2.57
C ALA A 678 -0.36 -20.10 -1.63
N LEU A 679 -1.04 -21.24 -1.72
CA LEU A 679 -0.78 -22.42 -0.91
C LEU A 679 0.53 -23.10 -1.27
N ASP A 680 0.93 -23.05 -2.53
CA ASP A 680 2.22 -23.55 -3.00
C ASP A 680 3.37 -22.71 -2.43
N GLU A 681 3.28 -21.38 -2.51
CA GLU A 681 4.27 -20.48 -1.90
C GLU A 681 4.31 -20.59 -0.37
N ILE A 682 3.15 -20.72 0.30
CA ILE A 682 3.09 -21.00 1.73
C ILE A 682 3.82 -22.30 2.07
N THR A 683 3.62 -23.33 1.25
CA THR A 683 4.30 -24.62 1.40
C THR A 683 5.82 -24.47 1.26
N VAL A 684 6.29 -23.72 0.25
CA VAL A 684 7.71 -23.44 0.03
C VAL A 684 8.32 -22.75 1.25
N VAL A 685 7.69 -21.69 1.75
CA VAL A 685 8.19 -20.93 2.91
C VAL A 685 8.24 -21.77 4.18
N LEU A 686 7.17 -22.51 4.48
CA LEU A 686 7.08 -23.31 5.71
C LEU A 686 7.97 -24.56 5.69
N ARG A 687 8.32 -25.10 4.52
CA ARG A 687 9.29 -26.20 4.40
C ARG A 687 10.75 -25.75 4.44
N ASN A 688 11.05 -24.55 3.92
CA ASN A 688 12.41 -24.02 3.83
C ASN A 688 12.84 -23.25 5.09
N ILE A 689 12.67 -23.88 6.25
CA ILE A 689 13.19 -23.35 7.51
C ILE A 689 14.61 -23.85 7.69
N SER A 690 15.57 -23.03 7.27
CA SER A 690 16.95 -23.18 7.73
C SER A 690 16.93 -23.08 9.25
N HIS A 691 17.49 -24.09 9.94
CA HIS A 691 17.69 -24.04 11.39
C HIS A 691 18.66 -22.88 11.71
N SER A 692 18.14 -21.67 11.84
CA SER A 692 18.85 -20.56 12.45
C SER A 692 18.56 -20.65 13.94
N PRO A 693 19.48 -21.17 14.77
CA PRO A 693 19.32 -21.06 16.22
C PRO A 693 19.19 -19.58 16.56
N ARG A 694 18.10 -19.20 17.23
CA ARG A 694 17.89 -17.83 17.72
C ARG A 694 19.13 -17.40 18.51
N MET A 695 19.78 -16.32 18.07
CA MET A 695 20.50 -15.46 19.01
C MET A 695 19.44 -14.91 19.97
N MET A 696 19.41 -15.43 21.19
CA MET A 696 18.66 -14.81 22.28
C MET A 696 19.17 -13.37 22.45
N ALA A 697 18.26 -12.41 22.33
CA ALA A 697 18.48 -11.01 22.69
C ALA A 697 17.74 -10.71 24.00
#